data_AF-A0A2S6FWZ5-F1
#
_entry.id   AF-A0A2S6FWZ5-F1
#
_cell.length_a   1.000
_cell.length_b   1.000
_cell.length_c   1.000
_cell.angle_alpha   90.00
_cell.angle_beta   90.00
_cell.angle_gamma   90.00
#
_symmetry.space_group_name_H-M   'P 1'
#
loop_
_entity.id
_entity.type
_entity.pdbx_description
1 polymer ?
#
loop_
_entity_poly.entity_id
_entity_poly.type
_entity_poly.pdbx_seq_one_letter_code
_entity_poly.pdbx_strand_id
1 'polypeptide(L)'
;MAFMYEPSANEVKNDLRYLNLLANQYPTIAKASTEIINLQAILNLPKGTEHFLTDIHGEYEPFLHVLKNGSGVIKRKIDDIFGNSLRESEKKSLASLIYYPEQKLEIILKEEENIDDWYRITLYRLIEICRYASSKYTRSKVRKALPKDFSYIIEELLHEEPGRVDKQEYYNEIINTIICLDRAKEFIIALSKLIQRLVIDRLHIVGDIFDRGPGAHIILDTLIDYHAVDIQWGNHDILWMGAAAGSEVCIASVLRISARYANLDTVEDGYGINMLPLATFALEHYRNDECVYFKPRFDCETAYSLNEINLLSKMHKAIAIIQFKLEKKVIEKRPEFHMEDRLLLNNINYEEGTIEIDGKVYKLTDSNFPTIDPKDPYKLTEDEEILIEKLKSSFINSEKLQKHVRFLFAKGSIYLRHNSNLLFHGCIPLNEDGSFTKVTLKNKEFKGKALLDEFDRLAREAYFYKINSTAKQYGLDTIWYLWTGPFSPLFGKDKMTTFERYFIEDEEAHKEPKNSYYKYRDEESACNRILEEFNMDNINSHIINGHMPVQKKNGESPIKANGKLLVIDGGFSRAYQRKTGIAGYTLIYNSFGLQLVSHEPFKSTEAAIIEETDILSSMVVLEQNVERKTVADTDVGEELKKQIKDLKMLLLAYRKGLIKEKR
;
A
#
# COMPACT_ATOMS: atom_id res chain seq x y z
N MET A 1 35.43 3.22 6.59
CA MET A 1 36.58 3.37 5.64
C MET A 1 36.20 4.11 4.33
N ALA A 2 35.47 5.23 4.38
CA ALA A 2 35.07 5.99 3.16
C ALA A 2 36.14 7.00 2.66
N PHE A 3 37.29 7.09 3.33
CA PHE A 3 38.35 8.05 3.02
C PHE A 3 39.26 7.63 1.86
N MET A 4 39.16 6.40 1.33
CA MET A 4 40.20 5.83 0.46
C MET A 4 39.99 5.99 -1.06
N TYR A 5 38.87 6.55 -1.51
CA TYR A 5 38.71 6.81 -2.95
C TYR A 5 39.29 8.18 -3.33
N GLU A 6 40.41 8.14 -4.08
CA GLU A 6 40.97 9.28 -4.81
C GLU A 6 40.73 9.08 -6.33
N PRO A 7 40.01 9.99 -7.00
CA PRO A 7 39.75 9.86 -8.42
C PRO A 7 41.01 10.05 -9.26
N SER A 8 41.12 9.27 -10.33
CA SER A 8 42.22 9.37 -11.29
C SER A 8 42.00 10.50 -12.31
N ALA A 9 43.09 10.96 -12.94
CA ALA A 9 43.03 11.96 -14.00
C ALA A 9 42.21 11.49 -15.23
N ASN A 10 42.18 10.18 -15.49
CA ASN A 10 41.49 9.59 -16.63
C ASN A 10 39.99 9.52 -16.39
N GLU A 11 39.54 9.16 -15.18
CA GLU A 11 38.12 9.21 -14.81
C GLU A 11 37.55 10.62 -14.97
N VAL A 12 38.26 11.63 -14.47
CA VAL A 12 37.83 13.04 -14.60
C VAL A 12 37.70 13.45 -16.07
N LYS A 13 38.63 13.04 -16.94
CA LYS A 13 38.58 13.36 -18.38
C LYS A 13 37.37 12.73 -19.08
N ASN A 14 37.03 11.49 -18.73
CA ASN A 14 35.90 10.78 -19.34
C ASN A 14 34.55 11.44 -18.99
N ASP A 15 34.43 12.01 -17.80
CA ASP A 15 33.18 12.60 -17.30
C ASP A 15 33.12 14.13 -17.34
N LEU A 16 34.04 14.80 -18.06
CA LEU A 16 34.12 16.27 -18.11
C LEU A 16 32.80 16.97 -18.45
N ARG A 17 31.97 16.39 -19.32
CA ARG A 17 30.66 16.96 -19.68
C ARG A 17 29.71 16.96 -18.49
N TYR A 18 29.66 15.85 -17.75
CA TYR A 18 28.86 15.72 -16.54
C TYR A 18 29.39 16.63 -15.42
N LEU A 19 30.70 16.65 -15.20
CA LEU A 19 31.33 17.51 -14.19
C LEU A 19 31.11 19.01 -14.46
N ASN A 20 31.06 19.43 -15.74
CA ASN A 20 30.71 20.81 -16.10
C ASN A 20 29.24 21.17 -15.77
N LEU A 21 28.32 20.21 -15.84
CA LEU A 21 26.94 20.39 -15.39
C LEU A 21 26.87 20.47 -13.87
N LEU A 22 27.60 19.59 -13.17
CA LEU A 22 27.69 19.56 -11.71
C LEU A 22 28.29 20.87 -11.15
N ALA A 23 29.25 21.46 -11.88
CA ALA A 23 29.81 22.77 -11.59
C ALA A 23 28.79 23.92 -11.63
N ASN A 24 27.60 23.75 -12.21
CA ASN A 24 26.54 24.77 -12.10
C ASN A 24 25.89 24.77 -10.70
N GLN A 25 25.80 23.60 -10.05
CA GLN A 25 25.24 23.47 -8.70
C GLN A 25 26.30 23.73 -7.62
N TYR A 26 27.53 23.29 -7.86
CA TYR A 26 28.67 23.45 -6.96
C TYR A 26 29.79 24.25 -7.63
N PRO A 27 29.62 25.58 -7.74
CA PRO A 27 30.43 26.41 -8.63
C PRO A 27 31.84 26.70 -8.12
N THR A 28 32.13 26.36 -6.86
CA THR A 28 33.43 26.57 -6.22
C THR A 28 33.91 25.32 -5.49
N ILE A 29 35.22 25.24 -5.28
CA ILE A 29 35.88 24.23 -4.43
C ILE A 29 35.25 24.23 -3.04
N ALA A 30 34.97 25.40 -2.48
CA ALA A 30 34.35 25.54 -1.17
C ALA A 30 32.95 24.90 -1.15
N LYS A 31 32.08 25.23 -2.11
CA LYS A 31 30.72 24.67 -2.20
C LYS A 31 30.72 23.14 -2.37
N ALA A 32 31.56 22.62 -3.26
CA ALA A 32 31.68 21.17 -3.45
C ALA A 32 32.23 20.48 -2.18
N SER A 33 33.20 21.10 -1.51
CA SER A 33 33.80 20.56 -0.27
C SER A 33 32.79 20.55 0.89
N THR A 34 32.03 21.64 1.07
CA THR A 34 30.96 21.71 2.08
C THR A 34 29.92 20.61 1.87
N GLU A 35 29.53 20.35 0.62
CA GLU A 35 28.56 19.31 0.34
C GLU A 35 29.12 17.91 0.62
N ILE A 36 30.38 17.63 0.24
CA ILE A 36 31.02 16.36 0.59
C ILE A 36 31.00 16.14 2.12
N ILE A 37 31.32 17.16 2.91
CA ILE A 37 31.29 17.08 4.38
C ILE A 37 29.88 16.76 4.86
N ASN A 38 28.87 17.45 4.33
CA ASN A 38 27.46 17.24 4.66
C ASN A 38 27.01 15.81 4.34
N LEU A 39 27.22 15.34 3.11
CA LEU A 39 26.86 13.98 2.70
C LEU A 39 27.59 12.92 3.52
N GLN A 40 28.87 13.14 3.84
CA GLN A 40 29.66 12.24 4.67
C GLN A 40 29.13 12.15 6.10
N ALA A 41 28.63 13.25 6.66
CA ALA A 41 27.99 13.26 7.97
C ALA A 41 26.64 12.50 7.95
N ILE A 42 25.84 12.68 6.89
CA ILE A 42 24.56 11.98 6.70
C ILE A 42 24.73 10.47 6.69
N LEU A 43 25.78 9.96 6.03
CA LEU A 43 26.08 8.53 5.96
C LEU A 43 26.23 7.86 7.33
N ASN A 44 26.66 8.60 8.36
CA ASN A 44 26.83 8.07 9.72
C ASN A 44 25.57 8.15 10.59
N LEU A 45 24.47 8.74 10.09
CA LEU A 45 23.22 8.76 10.82
C LEU A 45 22.59 7.36 10.86
N PRO A 46 21.80 7.04 11.89
CA PRO A 46 21.04 5.80 11.92
C PRO A 46 20.09 5.69 10.72
N LYS A 47 19.93 4.47 10.22
CA LYS A 47 18.89 4.16 9.23
C LYS A 47 17.49 4.54 9.75
N GLY A 48 16.68 5.13 8.87
CA GLY A 48 15.28 5.44 9.14
C GLY A 48 14.42 4.20 9.41
N THR A 49 13.27 4.40 10.05
CA THR A 49 12.30 3.32 10.32
C THR A 49 11.36 3.17 9.13
N GLU A 50 11.35 2.01 8.49
CA GLU A 50 10.42 1.65 7.41
C GLU A 50 9.28 0.79 7.96
N HIS A 51 8.06 1.03 7.49
CA HIS A 51 6.87 0.23 7.80
C HIS A 51 6.35 -0.43 6.53
N PHE A 52 6.03 -1.72 6.59
CA PHE A 52 5.43 -2.46 5.48
C PHE A 52 4.03 -2.93 5.89
N LEU A 53 3.03 -2.53 5.10
CA LEU A 53 1.62 -2.87 5.25
C LEU A 53 1.11 -3.43 3.93
N THR A 54 0.08 -4.26 3.96
CA THR A 54 -0.56 -4.87 2.77
C THR A 54 -2.04 -5.12 3.08
N ASP A 55 -2.83 -5.50 2.09
CA ASP A 55 -4.20 -6.01 2.23
C ASP A 55 -5.09 -5.09 3.09
N ILE A 56 -5.00 -3.77 2.85
CA ILE A 56 -5.76 -2.76 3.60
C ILE A 56 -7.25 -2.89 3.28
N HIS A 57 -7.57 -3.16 2.02
CA HIS A 57 -8.92 -3.37 1.51
C HIS A 57 -9.95 -2.34 1.99
N GLY A 58 -9.64 -1.04 1.96
CA GLY A 58 -10.60 0.00 2.30
C GLY A 58 -10.91 0.14 3.80
N GLU A 59 -10.28 -0.64 4.68
CA GLU A 59 -10.44 -0.57 6.13
C GLU A 59 -9.65 0.61 6.69
N TYR A 60 -10.22 1.81 6.56
CA TYR A 60 -9.51 3.06 6.82
C TYR A 60 -9.26 3.31 8.32
N GLU A 61 -10.16 2.96 9.23
CA GLU A 61 -9.93 3.23 10.66
C GLU A 61 -8.73 2.47 11.22
N PRO A 62 -8.64 1.14 11.04
CA PRO A 62 -7.46 0.39 11.50
C PRO A 62 -6.17 0.88 10.84
N PHE A 63 -6.22 1.19 9.53
CA PHE A 63 -5.08 1.72 8.79
C PHE A 63 -4.58 3.05 9.37
N LEU A 64 -5.48 4.02 9.59
CA LEU A 64 -5.14 5.32 10.18
C LEU A 64 -4.60 5.17 11.60
N HIS A 65 -5.17 4.25 12.39
CA HIS A 65 -4.69 3.99 13.74
C HIS A 65 -3.26 3.43 13.74
N VAL A 66 -2.93 2.50 12.85
CA VAL A 66 -1.57 1.94 12.70
C VAL A 66 -0.55 3.02 12.32
N LEU A 67 -0.93 3.98 11.46
CA LEU A 67 -0.06 5.11 11.15
C LEU A 67 0.11 6.04 12.36
N LYS A 68 -0.97 6.32 13.09
CA LYS A 68 -0.98 7.20 14.27
C LYS A 68 -0.21 6.63 15.45
N ASN A 69 -0.26 5.31 15.68
CA ASN A 69 0.48 4.66 16.78
C ASN A 69 1.91 4.23 16.37
N GLY A 70 2.23 4.33 15.08
CA GLY A 70 3.50 3.88 14.54
C GLY A 70 3.73 2.39 14.78
N SER A 71 2.69 1.55 14.65
CA SER A 71 2.70 0.12 14.97
C SER A 71 3.32 -0.18 16.35
N GLY A 72 2.99 0.64 17.34
CA GLY A 72 3.50 0.56 18.71
C GLY A 72 4.90 1.15 18.93
N VAL A 73 5.53 1.77 17.92
CA VAL A 73 6.83 2.45 18.09
C VAL A 73 6.71 3.65 19.03
N ILE A 74 5.60 4.40 18.99
CA ILE A 74 5.40 5.55 19.89
C ILE A 74 5.35 5.09 21.34
N LYS A 75 4.56 4.06 21.64
CA LYS A 75 4.49 3.47 22.98
C LYS A 75 5.87 3.05 23.49
N ARG A 76 6.66 2.36 22.65
CA ARG A 76 8.05 1.99 23.00
C ARG A 76 8.92 3.19 23.32
N LYS A 77 8.83 4.27 22.54
CA LYS A 77 9.60 5.49 22.81
C LYS A 77 9.19 6.16 24.12
N ILE A 78 7.90 6.12 24.46
CA ILE A 78 7.41 6.58 25.77
C ILE A 78 8.02 5.72 26.88
N ASP A 79 8.04 4.40 26.71
CA ASP A 79 8.66 3.48 27.67
C ASP A 79 10.18 3.66 27.80
N ASP A 80 10.90 3.90 26.70
CA ASP A 80 12.35 4.13 26.70
C ASP A 80 12.74 5.38 27.50
N ILE A 81 11.91 6.43 27.46
CA ILE A 81 12.18 7.73 28.10
C ILE A 81 11.62 7.77 29.53
N PHE A 82 10.39 7.29 29.72
CA PHE A 82 9.62 7.47 30.94
C PHE A 82 9.30 6.16 31.67
N GLY A 83 9.92 5.04 31.27
CA GLY A 83 9.61 3.70 31.76
C GLY A 83 9.56 3.57 33.28
N ASN A 84 10.47 4.26 33.96
CA ASN A 84 10.61 4.26 35.42
C ASN A 84 10.01 5.52 36.10
N SER A 85 9.52 6.48 35.32
CA SER A 85 9.11 7.81 35.79
C SER A 85 7.59 8.01 35.77
N LEU A 86 6.87 7.29 34.91
CA LEU A 86 5.42 7.40 34.75
C LEU A 86 4.72 6.07 35.02
N ARG A 87 3.49 6.13 35.54
CA ARG A 87 2.63 4.95 35.68
C ARG A 87 2.12 4.50 34.31
N GLU A 88 1.76 3.22 34.18
CA GLU A 88 1.22 2.67 32.92
C GLU A 88 -0.03 3.42 32.41
N SER A 89 -0.90 3.89 33.30
CA SER A 89 -2.06 4.71 32.92
C SER A 89 -1.65 6.05 32.30
N GLU A 90 -0.64 6.72 32.86
CA GLU A 90 -0.13 7.99 32.32
C GLU A 90 0.52 7.79 30.95
N LYS A 91 1.26 6.68 30.77
CA LYS A 91 1.87 6.33 29.48
C LYS A 91 0.80 6.06 28.42
N LYS A 92 -0.27 5.33 28.76
CA LYS A 92 -1.40 5.07 27.87
C LYS A 92 -2.12 6.36 27.49
N SER A 93 -2.36 7.25 28.45
CA SER A 93 -3.01 8.52 28.19
C SER A 93 -2.16 9.43 27.29
N LEU A 94 -0.84 9.48 27.55
CA LEU A 94 0.12 10.20 26.70
C LEU A 94 0.19 9.62 25.28
N ALA A 95 0.20 8.29 25.14
CA ALA A 95 0.15 7.63 23.84
C ALA A 95 -1.15 7.97 23.09
N SER A 96 -2.29 7.88 23.77
CA SER A 96 -3.62 8.20 23.22
C SER A 96 -3.71 9.66 22.77
N LEU A 97 -3.13 10.58 23.54
CA LEU A 97 -2.99 12.00 23.18
C LEU A 97 -2.12 12.19 21.94
N ILE A 98 -1.03 11.42 21.80
CA ILE A 98 -0.22 11.48 20.58
C ILE A 98 -1.00 10.93 19.39
N TYR A 99 -1.78 9.86 19.55
CA TYR A 99 -2.50 9.19 18.46
C TYR A 99 -3.67 10.05 17.94
N TYR A 100 -4.44 10.63 18.86
CA TYR A 100 -5.67 11.37 18.59
C TYR A 100 -5.68 12.71 19.35
N PRO A 101 -4.77 13.64 19.03
CA PRO A 101 -4.55 14.83 19.84
C PRO A 101 -5.79 15.72 19.91
N GLU A 102 -6.49 15.93 18.80
CA GLU A 102 -7.69 16.77 18.78
C GLU A 102 -8.80 16.20 19.68
N GLN A 103 -9.16 14.93 19.47
CA GLN A 103 -10.26 14.29 20.19
C GLN A 103 -9.93 14.10 21.67
N LYS A 104 -8.69 13.71 21.99
CA LYS A 104 -8.29 13.49 23.38
C LYS A 104 -8.20 14.80 24.17
N LEU A 105 -7.75 15.89 23.54
CA LEU A 105 -7.75 17.22 24.18
C LEU A 105 -9.16 17.69 24.51
N GLU A 106 -10.16 17.44 23.67
CA GLU A 106 -11.56 17.81 23.97
C GLU A 106 -12.12 17.11 25.20
N ILE A 107 -11.68 15.87 25.46
CA ILE A 107 -12.06 15.12 26.67
C ILE A 107 -11.34 15.71 27.88
N ILE A 108 -10.02 15.87 27.79
CA ILE A 108 -9.19 16.38 28.89
C ILE A 108 -9.63 17.78 29.33
N LEU A 109 -9.96 18.67 28.39
CA LEU A 109 -10.44 20.02 28.68
C LEU A 109 -11.76 20.06 29.49
N LYS A 110 -12.53 18.98 29.49
CA LYS A 110 -13.77 18.87 30.29
C LYS A 110 -13.54 18.28 31.67
N GLU A 111 -12.48 17.50 31.84
CA GLU A 111 -12.20 16.71 33.03
C GLU A 111 -11.14 17.34 33.93
N GLU A 112 -10.19 18.07 33.36
CA GLU A 112 -9.03 18.62 34.07
C GLU A 112 -9.38 19.92 34.82
N GLU A 113 -9.07 19.97 36.11
CA GLU A 113 -9.35 21.14 36.96
C GLU A 113 -8.27 22.22 36.81
N ASN A 114 -7.00 21.82 36.60
CA ASN A 114 -5.88 22.74 36.45
C ASN A 114 -5.19 22.57 35.07
N ILE A 115 -5.83 23.14 34.06
CA ILE A 115 -5.41 22.95 32.67
C ILE A 115 -4.03 23.55 32.37
N ASP A 116 -3.64 24.65 33.01
CA ASP A 116 -2.35 25.31 32.78
C ASP A 116 -1.18 24.44 33.25
N ASP A 117 -1.32 23.82 34.42
CA ASP A 117 -0.30 22.89 34.93
C ASP A 117 -0.24 21.62 34.08
N TRP A 118 -1.41 21.09 33.69
CA TRP A 118 -1.49 19.97 32.78
C TRP A 118 -0.82 20.25 31.43
N TYR A 119 -1.06 21.43 30.84
CA TYR A 119 -0.40 21.87 29.62
C TYR A 119 1.11 21.92 29.79
N ARG A 120 1.58 22.53 30.87
CA ARG A 120 3.01 22.62 31.16
C ARG A 120 3.65 21.22 31.18
N ILE A 121 3.14 20.31 31.99
CA ILE A 121 3.66 18.93 32.12
C ILE A 121 3.62 18.20 30.76
N THR A 122 2.51 18.31 30.04
CA THR A 122 2.30 17.64 28.76
C THR A 122 3.26 18.15 27.69
N LEU A 123 3.47 19.46 27.61
CA LEU A 123 4.42 20.07 26.67
C LEU A 123 5.85 19.59 26.92
N TYR A 124 6.31 19.53 28.18
CA TYR A 124 7.63 18.94 28.50
C TYR A 124 7.74 17.50 27.99
N ARG A 125 6.74 16.66 28.31
CA ARG A 125 6.74 15.24 27.92
C ARG A 125 6.78 15.06 26.39
N LEU A 126 5.98 15.84 25.65
CA LEU A 126 5.93 15.78 24.19
C LEU A 126 7.23 16.26 23.55
N ILE A 127 7.85 17.33 24.06
CA ILE A 127 9.11 17.85 23.53
C ILE A 127 10.23 16.82 23.71
N GLU A 128 10.32 16.17 24.87
CA GLU A 128 11.31 15.10 25.11
C GLU A 128 11.13 13.90 24.16
N ILE A 129 9.88 13.46 23.94
CA ILE A 129 9.59 12.41 22.95
C ILE A 129 9.98 12.86 21.54
N CYS A 130 9.68 14.10 21.18
CA CYS A 130 10.01 14.65 19.87
C CYS A 130 11.52 14.78 19.65
N ARG A 131 12.29 15.19 20.66
CA ARG A 131 13.76 15.18 20.66
C ARG A 131 14.30 13.77 20.42
N TYR A 132 13.78 12.79 21.17
CA TYR A 132 14.19 11.40 21.00
C TYR A 132 13.86 10.86 19.60
N ALA A 133 12.67 11.17 19.07
CA ALA A 133 12.25 10.77 17.73
C ALA A 133 13.07 11.44 16.61
N SER A 134 13.46 12.70 16.79
CA SER A 134 14.20 13.50 15.80
C SER A 134 15.71 13.19 15.75
N SER A 135 16.28 12.63 16.82
CA SER A 135 17.72 12.36 16.99
C SER A 135 18.40 11.57 15.85
N LYS A 136 17.65 10.76 15.10
CA LYS A 136 18.16 9.97 13.96
C LYS A 136 18.18 10.72 12.62
N TYR A 137 17.68 11.96 12.57
CA TYR A 137 17.55 12.72 11.33
C TYR A 137 18.42 13.96 11.32
N THR A 138 18.73 14.45 10.11
CA THR A 138 19.40 15.75 9.95
C THR A 138 18.47 16.88 10.37
N ARG A 139 19.06 18.00 10.81
CA ARG A 139 18.30 19.24 11.09
C ARG A 139 17.45 19.68 9.90
N SER A 140 17.99 19.57 8.68
CA SER A 140 17.26 19.89 7.45
C SER A 140 16.02 19.01 7.26
N LYS A 141 16.10 17.71 7.54
CA LYS A 141 14.97 16.79 7.44
C LYS A 141 13.91 17.08 8.49
N VAL A 142 14.31 17.33 9.74
CA VAL A 142 13.40 17.73 10.83
C VAL A 142 12.72 19.05 10.48
N ARG A 143 13.47 20.07 10.05
CA ARG A 143 12.92 21.39 9.68
C ARG A 143 11.87 21.33 8.57
N LYS A 144 12.06 20.45 7.57
CA LYS A 144 11.06 20.19 6.52
C LYS A 144 9.80 19.47 7.05
N ALA A 145 9.89 18.82 8.20
CA ALA A 145 8.78 18.15 8.86
C ALA A 145 8.02 19.06 9.83
N LEU A 146 8.63 20.17 10.27
CA LEU A 146 8.03 21.09 11.23
C LEU A 146 6.76 21.76 10.67
N PRO A 147 5.74 21.96 11.52
CA PRO A 147 4.56 22.74 11.18
C PRO A 147 4.96 24.21 10.96
N LYS A 148 4.39 24.85 9.93
CA LYS A 148 4.79 26.21 9.50
C LYS A 148 4.67 27.23 10.63
N ASP A 149 3.54 27.22 11.32
CA ASP A 149 3.17 28.21 12.34
C ASP A 149 4.07 28.17 13.59
N PHE A 150 4.64 27.00 13.90
CA PHE A 150 5.46 26.78 15.10
C PHE A 150 6.90 26.37 14.77
N SER A 151 7.31 26.46 13.51
CA SER A 151 8.59 25.93 13.02
C SER A 151 9.78 26.45 13.82
N TYR A 152 9.90 27.77 13.98
CA TYR A 152 10.99 28.39 14.74
C TYR A 152 11.01 27.93 16.20
N ILE A 153 9.86 27.94 16.88
CA ILE A 153 9.75 27.61 18.29
C ILE A 153 10.11 26.14 18.53
N ILE A 154 9.56 25.23 17.72
CA ILE A 154 9.87 23.80 17.85
C ILE A 154 11.35 23.54 17.51
N GLU A 155 11.92 24.21 16.50
CA GLU A 155 13.35 24.07 16.15
C GLU A 155 14.25 24.45 17.33
N GLU A 156 13.97 25.56 18.01
CA GLU A 156 14.69 25.97 19.23
C GLU A 156 14.51 24.92 20.34
N LEU A 157 13.28 24.49 20.62
CA LEU A 157 13.01 23.51 21.67
C LEU A 157 13.64 22.14 21.38
N LEU A 158 13.85 21.73 20.13
CA LEU A 158 14.43 20.43 19.79
C LEU A 158 15.97 20.39 19.84
N HIS A 159 16.64 21.53 19.70
CA HIS A 159 18.10 21.58 19.51
C HIS A 159 18.91 21.94 20.74
N GLU A 160 18.26 22.34 21.83
CA GLU A 160 18.93 22.67 23.07
C GLU A 160 19.12 21.44 23.97
N GLU A 161 20.35 21.25 24.47
CA GLU A 161 20.68 20.14 25.38
C GLU A 161 20.03 20.37 26.76
N PRO A 162 19.19 19.43 27.25
CA PRO A 162 18.73 19.46 28.62
C PRO A 162 19.92 19.26 29.55
N GLY A 163 20.33 20.31 30.27
CA GLY A 163 21.44 20.23 31.25
C GLY A 163 22.28 21.49 31.40
N ARG A 164 22.18 22.49 30.51
CA ARG A 164 22.80 23.80 30.74
C ARG A 164 21.90 24.65 31.64
N VAL A 165 22.34 24.89 32.87
CA VAL A 165 21.64 25.68 33.91
C VAL A 165 21.21 27.06 33.36
N ASP A 166 22.06 27.67 32.53
CA ASP A 166 21.86 29.03 31.99
C ASP A 166 20.64 29.19 31.06
N LYS A 167 20.00 28.10 30.62
CA LYS A 167 18.90 28.14 29.63
C LYS A 167 17.61 27.42 30.05
N GLN A 168 17.56 26.88 31.26
CA GLN A 168 16.31 26.28 31.77
C GLN A 168 15.20 27.33 31.91
N GLU A 169 15.52 28.51 32.43
CA GLU A 169 14.55 29.61 32.52
C GLU A 169 14.03 30.03 31.14
N TYR A 170 14.91 30.09 30.13
CA TYR A 170 14.53 30.41 28.75
C TYR A 170 13.50 29.42 28.20
N TYR A 171 13.73 28.12 28.39
CA TYR A 171 12.81 27.07 27.95
C TYR A 171 11.46 27.15 28.68
N ASN A 172 11.51 27.34 30.01
CA ASN A 172 10.32 27.46 30.84
C ASN A 172 9.47 28.67 30.41
N GLU A 173 10.11 29.80 30.09
CA GLU A 173 9.45 31.00 29.61
C GLU A 173 8.79 30.82 28.24
N ILE A 174 9.37 30.05 27.32
CA ILE A 174 8.71 29.70 26.06
C ILE A 174 7.41 28.95 26.33
N ILE A 175 7.45 27.92 27.18
CA ILE A 175 6.26 27.13 27.52
C ILE A 175 5.21 27.99 28.23
N ASN A 176 5.63 28.79 29.21
CA ASN A 176 4.74 29.71 29.92
C ASN A 176 4.09 30.70 28.95
N THR A 177 4.86 31.26 28.01
CA THR A 177 4.34 32.19 27.00
C THR A 177 3.32 31.51 26.09
N ILE A 178 3.56 30.27 25.66
CA ILE A 178 2.59 29.51 24.85
C ILE A 178 1.26 29.34 25.59
N ILE A 179 1.32 29.03 26.90
CA ILE A 179 0.14 28.86 27.76
C ILE A 179 -0.57 30.21 27.97
N CYS A 180 0.17 31.27 28.35
CA CYS A 180 -0.39 32.60 28.58
C CYS A 180 -1.01 33.24 27.33
N LEU A 181 -0.53 32.88 26.14
CA LEU A 181 -1.10 33.32 24.87
C LEU A 181 -2.27 32.44 24.39
N ASP A 182 -2.68 31.45 25.19
CA ASP A 182 -3.77 30.52 24.89
C ASP A 182 -3.55 29.72 23.58
N ARG A 183 -2.29 29.31 23.35
CA ARG A 183 -1.86 28.55 22.15
C ARG A 183 -1.40 27.13 22.45
N ALA A 184 -1.57 26.68 23.69
CA ALA A 184 -1.10 25.36 24.14
C ALA A 184 -1.79 24.21 23.38
N LYS A 185 -3.10 24.32 23.09
CA LYS A 185 -3.87 23.31 22.36
C LYS A 185 -3.29 23.05 20.97
N GLU A 186 -3.11 24.10 20.16
CA GLU A 186 -2.57 23.98 18.81
C GLU A 186 -1.13 23.46 18.82
N PHE A 187 -0.35 23.86 19.84
CA PHE A 187 1.03 23.43 19.98
C PHE A 187 1.15 21.94 20.33
N ILE A 188 0.28 21.42 21.20
CA ILE A 188 0.20 19.99 21.52
C ILE A 188 -0.16 19.19 20.27
N ILE A 189 -1.19 19.61 19.51
CA ILE A 189 -1.58 18.95 18.27
C ILE A 189 -0.42 18.94 17.27
N ALA A 190 0.28 20.06 17.13
CA ALA A 190 1.44 20.21 16.27
C ALA A 190 2.59 19.27 16.65
N LEU A 191 2.93 19.16 17.94
CA LEU A 191 3.96 18.24 18.43
C LEU A 191 3.55 16.78 18.25
N SER A 192 2.31 16.41 18.59
CA SER A 192 1.80 15.04 18.42
C SER A 192 1.89 14.59 16.95
N LYS A 193 1.43 15.42 16.01
CA LYS A 193 1.53 15.12 14.56
C LYS A 193 2.98 15.06 14.08
N LEU A 194 3.87 15.91 14.62
CA LEU A 194 5.29 15.86 14.30
C LEU A 194 5.93 14.55 14.81
N ILE A 195 5.59 14.10 16.03
CA ILE A 195 6.04 12.82 16.58
C ILE A 195 5.59 11.67 15.68
N GLN A 196 4.30 11.62 15.30
CA GLN A 196 3.76 10.61 14.38
C GLN A 196 4.58 10.56 13.08
N ARG A 197 4.85 11.73 12.48
CA ARG A 197 5.62 11.86 11.24
C ARG A 197 7.08 11.42 11.38
N LEU A 198 7.74 11.71 12.50
CA LEU A 198 9.16 11.38 12.71
C LEU A 198 9.37 9.90 13.05
N VAL A 199 8.35 9.22 13.56
CA VAL A 199 8.44 7.82 13.96
C VAL A 199 8.57 6.90 12.74
N ILE A 200 7.77 7.13 11.70
CA ILE A 200 7.80 6.37 10.43
C ILE A 200 8.56 7.20 9.39
N ASP A 201 9.73 6.72 8.97
CA ASP A 201 10.52 7.42 7.96
C ASP A 201 9.99 7.22 6.55
N ARG A 202 9.55 6.00 6.25
CA ARG A 202 9.01 5.59 4.95
C ARG A 202 7.96 4.50 5.12
N LEU A 203 6.90 4.59 4.32
CA LEU A 203 5.82 3.61 4.28
C LEU A 203 5.88 2.81 2.97
N HIS A 204 5.77 1.50 3.08
CA HIS A 204 5.65 0.57 1.96
C HIS A 204 4.27 -0.06 2.00
N ILE A 205 3.46 0.19 0.97
CA ILE A 205 2.15 -0.46 0.81
C ILE A 205 2.28 -1.57 -0.21
N VAL A 206 2.31 -2.81 0.24
CA VAL A 206 2.49 -4.00 -0.59
C VAL A 206 1.14 -4.51 -1.09
N GLY A 207 0.34 -3.62 -1.67
CA GLY A 207 -0.86 -3.94 -2.45
C GLY A 207 -2.18 -4.00 -1.69
N ASP A 208 -3.24 -4.10 -2.49
CA ASP A 208 -4.62 -4.39 -2.09
C ASP A 208 -5.24 -3.33 -1.17
N ILE A 209 -5.38 -2.12 -1.71
CA ILE A 209 -5.96 -0.96 -1.03
C ILE A 209 -7.50 -0.96 -1.13
N PHE A 210 -8.10 -1.60 -2.14
CA PHE A 210 -9.53 -1.47 -2.50
C PHE A 210 -10.44 -2.66 -2.10
N ASP A 211 -11.74 -2.48 -2.37
CA ASP A 211 -12.82 -3.49 -2.56
C ASP A 211 -13.58 -4.10 -1.39
N ARG A 212 -13.10 -4.11 -0.14
CA ARG A 212 -13.85 -4.76 0.97
C ARG A 212 -14.49 -3.77 1.94
N GLY A 213 -13.68 -2.93 2.56
CA GLY A 213 -14.06 -1.90 3.52
C GLY A 213 -14.38 -0.53 2.89
N PRO A 214 -15.07 0.35 3.62
CA PRO A 214 -15.79 1.50 3.06
C PRO A 214 -14.93 2.72 2.71
N GLY A 215 -13.63 2.72 3.00
CA GLY A 215 -12.81 3.93 3.05
C GLY A 215 -11.61 3.95 2.11
N ALA A 216 -11.60 3.19 1.01
CA ALA A 216 -10.45 3.16 0.09
C ALA A 216 -10.06 4.57 -0.42
N HIS A 217 -11.05 5.43 -0.67
CA HIS A 217 -10.83 6.82 -1.07
C HIS A 217 -10.18 7.67 0.04
N ILE A 218 -10.50 7.43 1.33
CA ILE A 218 -9.90 8.10 2.49
C ILE A 218 -8.44 7.67 2.67
N ILE A 219 -8.17 6.37 2.50
CA ILE A 219 -6.81 5.82 2.55
C ILE A 219 -5.93 6.48 1.50
N LEU A 220 -6.42 6.59 0.26
CA LEU A 220 -5.65 7.19 -0.82
C LEU A 220 -5.43 8.71 -0.64
N ASP A 221 -6.43 9.44 -0.15
CA ASP A 221 -6.23 10.85 0.25
C ASP A 221 -5.11 10.97 1.30
N THR A 222 -5.12 10.08 2.30
CA THR A 222 -4.09 10.04 3.35
C THR A 222 -2.70 9.72 2.79
N LEU A 223 -2.61 8.75 1.88
CA LEU A 223 -1.35 8.33 1.26
C LEU A 223 -0.76 9.40 0.33
N ILE A 224 -1.60 10.13 -0.40
CA ILE A 224 -1.18 11.23 -1.28
C ILE A 224 -0.49 12.34 -0.49
N ASP A 225 -1.04 12.66 0.68
CA ASP A 225 -0.50 13.71 1.57
C ASP A 225 0.62 13.20 2.49
N TYR A 226 0.95 11.90 2.43
CA TYR A 226 1.98 11.29 3.26
C TYR A 226 3.40 11.65 2.79
N HIS A 227 4.34 11.78 3.73
CA HIS A 227 5.66 12.36 3.45
C HIS A 227 6.58 11.47 2.62
N ALA A 228 6.49 10.14 2.76
CA ALA A 228 7.30 9.19 2.01
C ALA A 228 6.59 7.83 1.92
N VAL A 229 6.11 7.51 0.73
CA VAL A 229 5.43 6.24 0.45
C VAL A 229 5.77 5.71 -0.94
N ASP A 230 5.84 4.39 -1.04
CA ASP A 230 5.77 3.63 -2.29
C ASP A 230 4.76 2.48 -2.18
N ILE A 231 4.32 2.00 -3.34
CA ILE A 231 3.22 1.06 -3.46
C ILE A 231 3.62 -0.08 -4.40
N GLN A 232 3.39 -1.32 -4.01
CA GLN A 232 3.44 -2.45 -4.93
C GLN A 232 2.01 -2.84 -5.25
N TRP A 233 1.62 -2.81 -6.53
CA TRP A 233 0.22 -2.99 -6.88
C TRP A 233 -0.28 -4.39 -6.53
N GLY A 234 -1.44 -4.47 -5.90
CA GLY A 234 -2.21 -5.70 -5.76
C GLY A 234 -3.17 -5.94 -6.91
N ASN A 235 -3.82 -7.10 -6.94
CA ASN A 235 -4.82 -7.39 -7.95
C ASN A 235 -6.04 -6.47 -7.79
N HIS A 236 -6.46 -6.15 -6.57
CA HIS A 236 -7.57 -5.22 -6.38
C HIS A 236 -7.21 -3.79 -6.85
N ASP A 237 -5.96 -3.37 -6.67
CA ASP A 237 -5.50 -2.06 -7.15
C ASP A 237 -5.50 -1.98 -8.68
N ILE A 238 -4.96 -3.00 -9.36
CA ILE A 238 -4.87 -2.99 -10.83
C ILE A 238 -6.25 -2.98 -11.48
N LEU A 239 -7.24 -3.59 -10.83
CA LEU A 239 -8.62 -3.61 -11.29
C LEU A 239 -9.22 -2.19 -11.32
N TRP A 240 -9.05 -1.43 -10.25
CA TRP A 240 -9.49 -0.02 -10.17
C TRP A 240 -8.70 0.88 -11.12
N MET A 241 -7.39 0.63 -11.29
CA MET A 241 -6.57 1.33 -12.28
C MET A 241 -7.08 1.08 -13.71
N GLY A 242 -7.51 -0.14 -14.02
CA GLY A 242 -8.14 -0.49 -15.29
C GLY A 242 -9.50 0.15 -15.50
N ALA A 243 -10.33 0.21 -14.46
CA ALA A 243 -11.62 0.87 -14.52
C ALA A 243 -11.46 2.38 -14.80
N ALA A 244 -10.53 3.04 -14.11
CA ALA A 244 -10.19 4.44 -14.36
C ALA A 244 -9.60 4.69 -15.76
N ALA A 245 -8.91 3.70 -16.34
CA ALA A 245 -8.38 3.76 -17.71
C ALA A 245 -9.48 3.57 -18.78
N GLY A 246 -10.69 3.16 -18.38
CA GLY A 246 -11.84 2.95 -19.27
C GLY A 246 -12.04 1.51 -19.74
N SER A 247 -11.45 0.51 -19.06
CA SER A 247 -11.70 -0.90 -19.36
C SER A 247 -13.09 -1.31 -18.88
N GLU A 248 -13.97 -1.64 -19.81
CA GLU A 248 -15.38 -2.01 -19.54
C GLU A 248 -15.49 -3.24 -18.64
N VAL A 249 -14.66 -4.26 -18.88
CA VAL A 249 -14.63 -5.48 -18.06
C VAL A 249 -14.14 -5.17 -16.64
N CYS A 250 -13.14 -4.29 -16.47
CA CYS A 250 -12.69 -3.87 -15.14
C CYS A 250 -13.76 -3.07 -14.41
N ILE A 251 -14.48 -2.17 -15.09
CA ILE A 251 -15.60 -1.41 -14.52
C ILE A 251 -16.68 -2.37 -14.01
N ALA A 252 -17.10 -3.33 -14.83
CA ALA A 252 -18.10 -4.31 -14.42
C ALA A 252 -17.62 -5.14 -13.22
N SER A 253 -16.35 -5.54 -13.21
CA SER A 253 -15.76 -6.27 -12.08
C SER A 253 -15.66 -5.44 -10.79
N VAL A 254 -15.26 -4.15 -10.85
CA VAL A 254 -15.26 -3.25 -9.68
C VAL A 254 -16.67 -3.17 -9.10
N LEU A 255 -17.66 -2.85 -9.92
CA LEU A 255 -19.04 -2.71 -9.47
C LEU A 255 -19.62 -4.02 -8.93
N ARG A 256 -19.28 -5.17 -9.54
CA ARG A 256 -19.65 -6.49 -9.01
C ARG A 256 -19.08 -6.71 -7.62
N ILE A 257 -17.80 -6.41 -7.41
CA ILE A 257 -17.13 -6.63 -6.12
C ILE A 257 -17.68 -5.65 -5.08
N SER A 258 -17.84 -4.37 -5.41
CA SER A 258 -18.45 -3.37 -4.54
C SER A 258 -19.88 -3.76 -4.15
N ALA A 259 -20.71 -4.22 -5.09
CA ALA A 259 -22.06 -4.68 -4.79
C ALA A 259 -22.04 -5.94 -3.91
N ARG A 260 -21.11 -6.87 -4.13
CA ARG A 260 -20.95 -8.08 -3.31
C ARG A 260 -20.61 -7.77 -1.85
N TYR A 261 -19.80 -6.75 -1.59
CA TYR A 261 -19.35 -6.39 -0.23
C TYR A 261 -20.10 -5.17 0.35
N ALA A 262 -21.25 -4.78 -0.24
CA ALA A 262 -22.03 -3.62 0.17
C ALA A 262 -21.20 -2.32 0.29
N ASN A 263 -20.32 -2.11 -0.68
CA ASN A 263 -19.34 -1.03 -0.68
C ASN A 263 -19.51 -0.10 -1.91
N LEU A 264 -20.75 0.05 -2.37
CA LEU A 264 -21.08 0.99 -3.46
C LEU A 264 -20.96 2.46 -3.01
N ASP A 265 -21.06 2.74 -1.71
CA ASP A 265 -20.86 4.09 -1.16
C ASP A 265 -19.45 4.62 -1.50
N THR A 266 -18.43 3.76 -1.53
CA THR A 266 -17.09 4.15 -2.02
C THR A 266 -17.13 4.63 -3.47
N VAL A 267 -17.95 4.01 -4.32
CA VAL A 267 -18.10 4.35 -5.74
C VAL A 267 -18.92 5.63 -5.89
N GLU A 268 -20.06 5.74 -5.18
CA GLU A 268 -20.98 6.87 -5.26
C GLU A 268 -20.45 8.11 -4.53
N ASP A 269 -20.29 8.03 -3.21
CA ASP A 269 -19.89 9.17 -2.38
C ASP A 269 -18.39 9.43 -2.46
N GLY A 270 -17.60 8.36 -2.47
CA GLY A 270 -16.14 8.44 -2.49
C GLY A 270 -15.58 8.96 -3.82
N TYR A 271 -16.15 8.52 -4.95
CA TYR A 271 -15.66 8.84 -6.29
C TYR A 271 -16.64 9.62 -7.17
N GLY A 272 -17.86 9.88 -6.71
CA GLY A 272 -18.86 10.67 -7.46
C GLY A 272 -19.42 9.94 -8.68
N ILE A 273 -19.40 8.60 -8.69
CA ILE A 273 -19.84 7.80 -9.84
C ILE A 273 -21.30 7.39 -9.62
N ASN A 274 -22.20 7.92 -10.44
CA ASN A 274 -23.65 7.71 -10.32
C ASN A 274 -24.07 6.25 -10.58
N MET A 275 -24.67 5.55 -9.60
CA MET A 275 -25.19 4.19 -9.76
C MET A 275 -26.67 4.10 -10.11
N LEU A 276 -27.38 5.22 -10.22
CA LEU A 276 -28.77 5.24 -10.68
C LEU A 276 -28.98 4.47 -12.00
N PRO A 277 -28.13 4.59 -13.05
CA PRO A 277 -28.30 3.81 -14.27
C PRO A 277 -28.31 2.29 -14.04
N LEU A 278 -27.40 1.80 -13.17
CA LEU A 278 -27.33 0.38 -12.84
C LEU A 278 -28.52 -0.07 -11.99
N ALA A 279 -28.94 0.76 -11.03
CA ALA A 279 -30.11 0.50 -10.20
C ALA A 279 -31.40 0.42 -11.04
N THR A 280 -31.62 1.37 -11.97
CA THR A 280 -32.78 1.36 -12.87
C THR A 280 -32.78 0.13 -13.77
N PHE A 281 -31.63 -0.19 -14.40
CA PHE A 281 -31.50 -1.38 -15.24
C PHE A 281 -31.81 -2.67 -14.47
N ALA A 282 -31.26 -2.79 -13.25
CA ALA A 282 -31.50 -3.96 -12.40
C ALA A 282 -32.98 -4.09 -11.99
N LEU A 283 -33.66 -2.97 -11.72
CA LEU A 283 -35.09 -2.98 -11.42
C LEU A 283 -35.96 -3.31 -12.64
N GLU A 284 -35.60 -2.90 -13.85
CA GLU A 284 -36.36 -3.24 -15.06
C GLU A 284 -36.24 -4.72 -15.42
N HIS A 285 -35.00 -5.23 -15.49
CA HIS A 285 -34.73 -6.58 -16.01
C HIS A 285 -34.83 -7.67 -14.94
N TYR A 286 -34.57 -7.35 -13.67
CA TYR A 286 -34.58 -8.32 -12.56
C TYR A 286 -35.67 -8.02 -11.52
N ARG A 287 -36.70 -7.20 -11.82
CA ARG A 287 -37.82 -6.86 -10.91
C ARG A 287 -38.38 -8.03 -10.11
N ASN A 288 -38.69 -9.12 -10.82
CA ASN A 288 -39.40 -10.29 -10.30
C ASN A 288 -38.43 -11.37 -9.78
N ASP A 289 -37.13 -11.05 -9.68
CA ASP A 289 -36.10 -11.95 -9.20
C ASP A 289 -35.71 -11.57 -7.76
N GLU A 290 -35.72 -12.55 -6.86
CA GLU A 290 -35.28 -12.36 -5.47
C GLU A 290 -33.75 -12.29 -5.34
N CYS A 291 -33.00 -12.77 -6.34
CA CYS A 291 -31.53 -12.74 -6.41
C CYS A 291 -30.85 -13.29 -5.14
N VAL A 292 -31.40 -14.36 -4.56
CA VAL A 292 -31.04 -14.86 -3.21
C VAL A 292 -29.55 -15.16 -3.07
N TYR A 293 -28.92 -15.73 -4.11
CA TYR A 293 -27.49 -16.08 -4.13
C TYR A 293 -26.56 -14.88 -4.36
N PHE A 294 -27.12 -13.72 -4.71
CA PHE A 294 -26.39 -12.47 -4.95
C PHE A 294 -26.48 -11.48 -3.79
N LYS A 295 -27.08 -11.88 -2.66
CA LYS A 295 -27.14 -11.06 -1.46
C LYS A 295 -25.73 -10.59 -1.04
N PRO A 296 -25.56 -9.30 -0.73
CA PRO A 296 -24.27 -8.78 -0.30
C PRO A 296 -23.80 -9.47 0.99
N ARG A 297 -22.49 -9.53 1.14
CA ARG A 297 -21.81 -9.98 2.36
C ARG A 297 -21.45 -8.74 3.18
N PHE A 298 -22.05 -8.61 4.35
CA PHE A 298 -21.74 -7.56 5.31
C PHE A 298 -21.53 -8.17 6.69
N ASP A 299 -20.66 -7.55 7.49
CA ASP A 299 -20.31 -8.05 8.83
C ASP A 299 -21.30 -7.60 9.92
N CYS A 300 -22.21 -6.66 9.61
CA CYS A 300 -23.21 -6.15 10.55
C CYS A 300 -24.60 -6.14 9.90
N GLU A 301 -25.51 -6.99 10.39
CA GLU A 301 -26.88 -7.11 9.86
C GLU A 301 -27.74 -5.85 10.10
N THR A 302 -27.29 -4.91 10.93
CA THR A 302 -28.06 -3.74 11.35
C THR A 302 -27.88 -2.49 10.48
N ALA A 303 -27.01 -2.51 9.48
CA ALA A 303 -26.66 -1.32 8.69
C ALA A 303 -27.56 -1.08 7.47
N TYR A 304 -28.25 -2.10 6.96
CA TYR A 304 -29.03 -2.01 5.72
C TYR A 304 -30.47 -2.47 5.90
N SER A 305 -31.39 -1.73 5.30
CA SER A 305 -32.79 -2.12 5.17
C SER A 305 -32.97 -3.27 4.17
N LEU A 306 -34.07 -4.03 4.31
CA LEU A 306 -34.41 -5.12 3.38
C LEU A 306 -34.52 -4.65 1.93
N ASN A 307 -34.98 -3.41 1.72
CA ASN A 307 -35.11 -2.82 0.38
C ASN A 307 -33.75 -2.54 -0.25
N GLU A 308 -32.79 -2.02 0.51
CA GLU A 308 -31.41 -1.79 0.04
C GLU A 308 -30.73 -3.12 -0.30
N ILE A 309 -30.86 -4.12 0.57
CA ILE A 309 -30.31 -5.47 0.31
C ILE A 309 -30.89 -6.04 -0.99
N ASN A 310 -32.21 -5.90 -1.21
CA ASN A 310 -32.87 -6.39 -2.44
C ASN A 310 -32.32 -5.67 -3.69
N LEU A 311 -32.21 -4.34 -3.64
CA LEU A 311 -31.68 -3.56 -4.75
C LEU A 311 -30.22 -3.93 -5.05
N LEU A 312 -29.36 -4.01 -4.03
CA LEU A 312 -27.95 -4.41 -4.15
C LEU A 312 -27.82 -5.81 -4.75
N SER A 313 -28.67 -6.76 -4.34
CA SER A 313 -28.67 -8.13 -4.86
C SER A 313 -28.97 -8.17 -6.36
N LYS A 314 -29.96 -7.38 -6.81
CA LYS A 314 -30.31 -7.25 -8.23
C LYS A 314 -29.21 -6.57 -9.04
N MET A 315 -28.64 -5.48 -8.52
CA MET A 315 -27.50 -4.80 -9.15
C MET A 315 -26.30 -5.73 -9.28
N HIS A 316 -26.00 -6.49 -8.22
CA HIS A 316 -24.91 -7.47 -8.21
C HIS A 316 -25.11 -8.57 -9.26
N LYS A 317 -26.31 -9.14 -9.37
CA LYS A 317 -26.61 -10.15 -10.40
C LYS A 317 -26.51 -9.56 -11.81
N ALA A 318 -27.14 -8.41 -12.05
CA ALA A 318 -27.13 -7.73 -13.33
C ALA A 318 -25.70 -7.46 -13.83
N ILE A 319 -24.86 -6.85 -12.98
CA ILE A 319 -23.49 -6.50 -13.37
C ILE A 319 -22.59 -7.74 -13.49
N ALA A 320 -22.85 -8.81 -12.74
CA ALA A 320 -22.14 -10.08 -12.89
C ALA A 320 -22.38 -10.70 -14.28
N ILE A 321 -23.62 -10.72 -14.77
CA ILE A 321 -23.94 -11.21 -16.12
C ILE A 321 -23.24 -10.37 -17.19
N ILE A 322 -23.31 -9.04 -17.10
CA ILE A 322 -22.61 -8.14 -18.01
C ILE A 322 -21.09 -8.39 -17.98
N GLN A 323 -20.49 -8.59 -16.80
CA GLN A 323 -19.07 -8.92 -16.68
C GLN A 323 -18.73 -10.17 -17.49
N PHE A 324 -19.45 -11.29 -17.30
CA PHE A 324 -19.17 -12.53 -18.03
C PHE A 324 -19.31 -12.36 -19.54
N LYS A 325 -20.27 -11.56 -20.00
CA LYS A 325 -20.42 -11.21 -21.42
C LYS A 325 -19.21 -10.43 -21.95
N LEU A 326 -18.72 -9.44 -21.19
CA LEU A 326 -17.58 -8.61 -21.57
C LEU A 326 -16.24 -9.37 -21.59
N GLU A 327 -16.07 -10.37 -20.73
CA GLU A 327 -14.86 -11.19 -20.68
C GLU A 327 -14.57 -11.88 -22.03
N LYS A 328 -15.60 -12.39 -22.73
CA LYS A 328 -15.44 -13.00 -24.05
C LYS A 328 -14.73 -12.08 -25.05
N LYS A 329 -15.09 -10.79 -25.09
CA LYS A 329 -14.49 -9.83 -26.03
C LYS A 329 -12.98 -9.72 -25.85
N VAL A 330 -12.48 -9.86 -24.62
CA VAL A 330 -11.04 -9.81 -24.32
C VAL A 330 -10.38 -11.14 -24.64
N ILE A 331 -11.00 -12.26 -24.23
CA ILE A 331 -10.48 -13.61 -24.43
C ILE A 331 -10.32 -13.94 -25.92
N GLU A 332 -11.34 -13.70 -26.74
CA GLU A 332 -11.28 -13.96 -28.19
C GLU A 332 -10.24 -13.10 -28.91
N LYS A 333 -10.00 -11.90 -28.39
CA LYS A 333 -9.03 -10.96 -28.96
C LYS A 333 -7.59 -11.28 -28.57
N ARG A 334 -7.40 -12.03 -27.49
CA ARG A 334 -6.11 -12.35 -26.85
C ARG A 334 -6.01 -13.85 -26.54
N PRO A 335 -5.99 -14.72 -27.56
CA PRO A 335 -5.83 -16.16 -27.34
C PRO A 335 -4.49 -16.50 -26.65
N GLU A 336 -3.49 -15.62 -26.73
CA GLU A 336 -2.22 -15.79 -26.01
C GLU A 336 -2.36 -15.73 -24.47
N PHE A 337 -3.50 -15.29 -23.94
CA PHE A 337 -3.77 -15.27 -22.50
C PHE A 337 -4.17 -16.64 -21.93
N HIS A 338 -4.57 -17.59 -22.78
CA HIS A 338 -4.99 -18.94 -22.39
C HIS A 338 -6.13 -18.92 -21.35
N MET A 339 -7.22 -18.25 -21.69
CA MET A 339 -8.38 -17.99 -20.80
C MET A 339 -9.69 -18.56 -21.36
N GLU A 340 -9.63 -19.37 -22.42
CA GLU A 340 -10.80 -19.91 -23.12
C GLU A 340 -11.65 -20.84 -22.24
N ASP A 341 -11.04 -21.47 -21.24
CA ASP A 341 -11.72 -22.29 -20.21
C ASP A 341 -12.70 -21.46 -19.35
N ARG A 342 -12.56 -20.14 -19.34
CA ARG A 342 -13.44 -19.22 -18.61
C ARG A 342 -14.68 -18.81 -19.39
N LEU A 343 -14.83 -19.24 -20.65
CA LEU A 343 -16.02 -18.99 -21.46
C LEU A 343 -17.20 -19.93 -21.10
N LEU A 344 -17.62 -19.89 -19.83
CA LEU A 344 -18.60 -20.81 -19.24
C LEU A 344 -20.06 -20.66 -19.70
N LEU A 345 -20.51 -19.48 -20.18
CA LEU A 345 -21.91 -19.30 -20.59
C LEU A 345 -22.31 -20.21 -21.77
N ASN A 346 -21.35 -20.61 -22.62
CA ASN A 346 -21.60 -21.54 -23.72
C ASN A 346 -21.86 -22.98 -23.23
N ASN A 347 -21.45 -23.30 -22.01
CA ASN A 347 -21.53 -24.65 -21.46
C ASN A 347 -22.81 -24.88 -20.65
N ILE A 348 -23.67 -23.87 -20.55
CA ILE A 348 -24.94 -23.94 -19.83
C ILE A 348 -25.99 -24.61 -20.72
N ASN A 349 -26.62 -25.66 -20.20
CA ASN A 349 -27.89 -26.15 -20.71
C ASN A 349 -29.02 -25.34 -20.07
N TYR A 350 -29.52 -24.34 -20.79
CA TYR A 350 -30.56 -23.42 -20.32
C TYR A 350 -31.93 -24.09 -20.15
N GLU A 351 -32.20 -25.21 -20.83
CA GLU A 351 -33.46 -25.94 -20.70
C GLU A 351 -33.47 -26.80 -19.43
N GLU A 352 -32.37 -27.50 -19.15
CA GLU A 352 -32.24 -28.36 -17.97
C GLU A 352 -31.79 -27.61 -16.71
N GLY A 353 -31.23 -26.40 -16.85
CA GLY A 353 -30.67 -25.62 -15.76
C GLY A 353 -29.38 -26.26 -15.20
N THR A 354 -28.55 -26.80 -16.08
CA THR A 354 -27.29 -27.49 -15.73
C THR A 354 -26.11 -26.88 -16.49
N ILE A 355 -24.89 -27.12 -16.02
CA ILE A 355 -23.65 -26.69 -16.68
C ILE A 355 -22.60 -27.80 -16.60
N GLU A 356 -21.85 -28.00 -17.67
CA GLU A 356 -20.69 -28.89 -17.69
C GLU A 356 -19.39 -28.10 -17.46
N ILE A 357 -18.65 -28.46 -16.42
CA ILE A 357 -17.33 -27.89 -16.09
C ILE A 357 -16.36 -29.04 -15.81
N ASP A 358 -15.20 -29.02 -16.45
CA ASP A 358 -14.14 -30.04 -16.27
C ASP A 358 -14.64 -31.49 -16.41
N GLY A 359 -15.62 -31.74 -17.29
CA GLY A 359 -16.22 -33.04 -17.55
C GLY A 359 -17.23 -33.52 -16.49
N LYS A 360 -17.61 -32.67 -15.53
CA LYS A 360 -18.67 -32.94 -14.54
C LYS A 360 -19.86 -32.01 -14.77
N VAL A 361 -21.06 -32.58 -14.70
CA VAL A 361 -22.33 -31.83 -14.82
C VAL A 361 -22.78 -31.37 -13.45
N TYR A 362 -23.08 -30.08 -13.34
CA TYR A 362 -23.57 -29.42 -12.13
C TYR A 362 -24.96 -28.84 -12.37
N LYS A 363 -25.80 -28.86 -11.33
CA LYS A 363 -27.08 -28.14 -11.34
C LYS A 363 -26.87 -26.70 -10.94
N LEU A 364 -27.46 -25.77 -11.69
CA LEU A 364 -27.42 -24.35 -11.38
C LEU A 364 -28.31 -24.03 -10.17
N THR A 365 -27.78 -23.23 -9.24
CA THR A 365 -28.54 -22.72 -8.08
C THR A 365 -29.52 -21.62 -8.48
N ASP A 366 -29.22 -20.91 -9.57
CA ASP A 366 -30.03 -19.87 -10.17
C ASP A 366 -30.02 -20.02 -11.69
N SER A 367 -31.19 -20.19 -12.29
CA SER A 367 -31.39 -20.37 -13.73
C SER A 367 -32.11 -19.19 -14.40
N ASN A 368 -32.37 -18.10 -13.66
CA ASN A 368 -33.05 -16.94 -14.22
C ASN A 368 -32.05 -15.97 -14.87
N PHE A 369 -32.02 -15.95 -16.20
CA PHE A 369 -31.12 -15.12 -17.00
C PHE A 369 -31.90 -14.22 -17.98
N PRO A 370 -32.56 -13.15 -17.50
CA PRO A 370 -33.49 -12.36 -18.32
C PRO A 370 -32.83 -11.65 -19.51
N THR A 371 -31.52 -11.41 -19.46
CA THR A 371 -30.77 -10.71 -20.52
C THR A 371 -29.91 -11.62 -21.38
N ILE A 372 -29.91 -12.94 -21.17
CA ILE A 372 -29.12 -13.89 -21.95
C ILE A 372 -29.99 -14.52 -23.03
N ASP A 373 -29.53 -14.45 -24.29
CA ASP A 373 -30.07 -15.27 -25.38
C ASP A 373 -29.28 -16.59 -25.44
N PRO A 374 -29.91 -17.76 -25.20
CA PRO A 374 -29.23 -19.06 -25.26
C PRO A 374 -28.51 -19.35 -26.58
N LYS A 375 -28.90 -18.70 -27.69
CA LYS A 375 -28.25 -18.88 -28.99
C LYS A 375 -26.97 -18.07 -29.15
N ASP A 376 -26.83 -16.97 -28.43
CA ASP A 376 -25.64 -16.13 -28.39
C ASP A 376 -25.46 -15.53 -26.99
N PRO A 377 -25.03 -16.36 -26.02
CA PRO A 377 -25.17 -16.03 -24.60
C PRO A 377 -24.27 -14.88 -24.14
N TYR A 378 -23.29 -14.51 -24.97
CA TYR A 378 -22.35 -13.43 -24.70
C TYR A 378 -22.73 -12.09 -25.33
N LYS A 379 -23.78 -12.06 -26.16
CA LYS A 379 -24.21 -10.82 -26.78
C LYS A 379 -24.77 -9.88 -25.70
N LEU A 380 -24.24 -8.65 -25.68
CA LEU A 380 -24.83 -7.60 -24.87
C LEU A 380 -26.15 -7.18 -25.50
N THR A 381 -27.17 -6.97 -24.68
CA THR A 381 -28.41 -6.31 -25.12
C THR A 381 -28.15 -4.83 -25.35
N GLU A 382 -29.02 -4.16 -26.11
CA GLU A 382 -28.90 -2.71 -26.35
C GLU A 382 -28.87 -1.91 -25.02
N ASP A 383 -29.70 -2.33 -24.05
CA ASP A 383 -29.72 -1.72 -22.71
C ASP A 383 -28.40 -1.93 -21.94
N GLU A 384 -27.78 -3.12 -22.05
CA GLU A 384 -26.50 -3.41 -21.43
C GLU A 384 -25.36 -2.60 -22.05
N GLU A 385 -25.37 -2.41 -23.38
CA GLU A 385 -24.41 -1.55 -24.08
C GLU A 385 -24.53 -0.10 -23.63
N ILE A 386 -25.76 0.45 -23.62
CA ILE A 386 -26.03 1.82 -23.15
C ILE A 386 -25.60 2.01 -21.69
N LEU A 387 -25.88 1.01 -20.82
CA LEU A 387 -25.48 1.05 -19.42
C LEU A 387 -23.96 1.11 -19.28
N ILE A 388 -23.23 0.23 -19.98
CA ILE A 388 -21.78 0.15 -19.87
C ILE A 388 -21.09 1.40 -20.43
N GLU A 389 -21.60 1.98 -21.51
CA GLU A 389 -21.10 3.26 -22.03
C GLU A 389 -21.29 4.41 -21.01
N LYS A 390 -22.44 4.49 -20.36
CA LYS A 390 -22.70 5.48 -19.30
C LYS A 390 -21.76 5.30 -18.12
N LEU A 391 -21.61 4.06 -17.63
CA LEU A 391 -20.71 3.75 -16.52
C LEU A 391 -19.26 4.09 -16.87
N LYS A 392 -18.80 3.68 -18.05
CA LYS A 392 -17.47 4.02 -18.56
C LYS A 392 -17.22 5.52 -18.60
N SER A 393 -18.18 6.29 -19.09
CA SER A 393 -18.11 7.75 -19.07
C SER A 393 -17.96 8.28 -17.64
N SER A 394 -18.74 7.79 -16.68
CA SER A 394 -18.65 8.21 -15.27
C SER A 394 -17.28 7.90 -14.64
N PHE A 395 -16.72 6.70 -14.86
CA PHE A 395 -15.41 6.31 -14.33
C PHE A 395 -14.26 7.14 -14.91
N ILE A 396 -14.26 7.37 -16.22
CA ILE A 396 -13.21 8.17 -16.89
C ILE A 396 -13.24 9.63 -16.41
N ASN A 397 -14.44 10.17 -16.17
CA ASN A 397 -14.63 11.57 -15.79
C ASN A 397 -14.58 11.83 -14.27
N SER A 398 -14.43 10.81 -13.42
CA SER A 398 -14.28 10.98 -11.97
C SER A 398 -12.92 11.61 -11.62
N GLU A 399 -12.88 12.92 -11.33
CA GLU A 399 -11.64 13.64 -11.03
C GLU A 399 -10.85 13.01 -9.87
N LYS A 400 -11.55 12.64 -8.80
CA LYS A 400 -10.93 12.04 -7.61
C LYS A 400 -10.34 10.66 -7.90
N LEU A 401 -11.05 9.80 -8.63
CA LEU A 401 -10.52 8.50 -9.05
C LEU A 401 -9.28 8.68 -9.94
N GLN A 402 -9.34 9.61 -10.90
CA GLN A 402 -8.21 9.90 -11.78
C GLN A 402 -7.00 10.45 -11.00
N LYS A 403 -7.21 11.29 -9.97
CA LYS A 403 -6.15 11.75 -9.06
C LYS A 403 -5.50 10.57 -8.32
N HIS A 404 -6.31 9.67 -7.77
CA HIS A 404 -5.83 8.51 -7.01
C HIS A 404 -5.06 7.53 -7.90
N VAL A 405 -5.59 7.20 -9.08
CA VAL A 405 -4.91 6.27 -10.02
C VAL A 405 -3.62 6.86 -10.57
N ARG A 406 -3.57 8.18 -10.84
CA ARG A 406 -2.29 8.85 -11.17
C ARG A 406 -1.27 8.72 -10.06
N PHE A 407 -1.69 8.82 -8.80
CA PHE A 407 -0.81 8.60 -7.65
C PHE A 407 -0.31 7.16 -7.58
N LEU A 408 -1.17 6.16 -7.76
CA LEU A 408 -0.78 4.73 -7.82
C LEU A 408 0.26 4.47 -8.91
N PHE A 409 0.12 5.08 -10.09
CA PHE A 409 1.14 4.97 -11.13
C PHE A 409 2.42 5.75 -10.81
N ALA A 410 2.33 6.89 -10.13
CA ALA A 410 3.49 7.74 -9.82
C ALA A 410 4.35 7.18 -8.67
N LYS A 411 3.72 6.53 -7.69
CA LYS A 411 4.38 5.98 -6.50
C LYS A 411 4.44 4.46 -6.46
N GLY A 412 3.81 3.80 -7.43
CA GLY A 412 3.77 2.35 -7.47
C GLY A 412 4.31 1.69 -8.72
N SER A 413 4.54 0.41 -8.56
CA SER A 413 5.07 -0.53 -9.55
C SER A 413 4.63 -1.95 -9.19
N ILE A 414 4.83 -2.93 -10.08
CA ILE A 414 4.52 -4.33 -9.76
C ILE A 414 5.44 -4.88 -8.65
N TYR A 415 6.70 -4.44 -8.64
CA TYR A 415 7.67 -4.79 -7.61
C TYR A 415 8.59 -3.61 -7.29
N LEU A 416 9.24 -3.65 -6.13
CA LEU A 416 10.29 -2.70 -5.75
C LEU A 416 11.43 -3.42 -5.06
N ARG A 417 12.66 -2.97 -5.31
CA ARG A 417 13.84 -3.33 -4.51
C ARG A 417 14.15 -2.16 -3.59
N HIS A 418 14.13 -2.38 -2.28
CA HIS A 418 14.49 -1.35 -1.32
C HIS A 418 15.21 -1.89 -0.09
N ASN A 419 16.42 -1.39 0.18
CA ASN A 419 17.23 -1.70 1.36
C ASN A 419 17.37 -3.21 1.62
N SER A 420 17.78 -3.96 0.58
CA SER A 420 17.85 -5.43 0.59
C SER A 420 16.50 -6.17 0.70
N ASN A 421 15.37 -5.49 0.46
CA ASN A 421 14.06 -6.14 0.40
C ASN A 421 13.50 -6.12 -1.02
N LEU A 422 13.04 -7.28 -1.50
CA LEU A 422 12.25 -7.41 -2.73
C LEU A 422 10.77 -7.41 -2.34
N LEU A 423 10.06 -6.37 -2.74
CA LEU A 423 8.64 -6.16 -2.44
C LEU A 423 7.81 -6.52 -3.67
N PHE A 424 6.82 -7.41 -3.52
CA PHE A 424 5.76 -7.64 -4.50
C PHE A 424 4.52 -8.25 -3.83
N HIS A 425 3.33 -7.93 -4.32
CA HIS A 425 2.08 -8.32 -3.64
C HIS A 425 1.74 -9.81 -3.79
N GLY A 426 1.63 -10.32 -5.02
CA GLY A 426 1.11 -11.66 -5.29
C GLY A 426 2.18 -12.75 -5.34
N CYS A 427 2.80 -12.95 -6.50
CA CYS A 427 3.70 -14.06 -6.79
C CYS A 427 4.66 -13.75 -7.95
N ILE A 428 5.60 -14.66 -8.21
CA ILE A 428 6.37 -14.69 -9.46
C ILE A 428 6.00 -15.96 -10.22
N PRO A 429 5.59 -15.89 -11.50
CA PRO A 429 5.20 -17.07 -12.26
C PRO A 429 6.31 -18.12 -12.35
N LEU A 430 6.04 -19.32 -11.82
CA LEU A 430 6.93 -20.49 -11.84
C LEU A 430 6.24 -21.68 -12.51
N ASN A 431 7.04 -22.49 -13.19
CA ASN A 431 6.64 -23.79 -13.72
C ASN A 431 6.59 -24.83 -12.60
N GLU A 432 6.02 -26.00 -12.90
CA GLU A 432 5.93 -27.12 -11.94
C GLU A 432 7.29 -27.65 -11.48
N ASP A 433 8.37 -27.38 -12.23
CA ASP A 433 9.76 -27.72 -11.90
C ASP A 433 10.50 -26.62 -11.11
N GLY A 434 9.82 -25.51 -10.80
CA GLY A 434 10.36 -24.35 -10.09
C GLY A 434 11.18 -23.39 -10.97
N SER A 435 11.29 -23.62 -12.29
CA SER A 435 11.88 -22.65 -13.22
C SER A 435 10.91 -21.50 -13.51
N PHE A 436 11.41 -20.34 -13.94
CA PHE A 436 10.54 -19.20 -14.30
C PHE A 436 9.68 -19.50 -15.53
N THR A 437 8.37 -19.31 -15.40
CA THR A 437 7.43 -19.50 -16.52
C THR A 437 7.69 -18.49 -17.63
N LYS A 438 7.68 -18.98 -18.87
CA LYS A 438 7.70 -18.13 -20.06
C LYS A 438 6.27 -17.78 -20.45
N VAL A 439 5.99 -16.50 -20.57
CA VAL A 439 4.69 -15.98 -21.00
C VAL A 439 4.87 -15.20 -22.29
N THR A 440 3.99 -15.46 -23.26
CA THR A 440 4.02 -14.78 -24.56
C THR A 440 3.14 -13.54 -24.50
N LEU A 441 3.73 -12.35 -24.68
CA LEU A 441 3.04 -11.08 -24.77
C LEU A 441 3.46 -10.38 -26.08
N LYS A 442 2.49 -9.95 -26.90
CA LYS A 442 2.74 -9.33 -28.22
C LYS A 442 3.72 -10.14 -29.09
N ASN A 443 3.57 -11.47 -29.14
CA ASN A 443 4.44 -12.41 -29.86
C ASN A 443 5.90 -12.45 -29.39
N LYS A 444 6.18 -12.04 -28.15
CA LYS A 444 7.50 -12.13 -27.52
C LYS A 444 7.39 -12.87 -26.19
N GLU A 445 8.36 -13.74 -25.93
CA GLU A 445 8.43 -14.46 -24.65
C GLU A 445 9.14 -13.63 -23.59
N PHE A 446 8.55 -13.55 -22.41
CA PHE A 446 9.14 -12.95 -21.22
C PHE A 446 9.08 -13.94 -20.05
N LYS A 447 10.01 -13.84 -19.10
CA LYS A 447 10.04 -14.62 -17.87
C LYS A 447 10.70 -13.83 -16.75
N GLY A 448 10.50 -14.26 -15.50
CA GLY A 448 11.19 -13.68 -14.34
C GLY A 448 11.01 -12.16 -14.26
N LYS A 449 12.10 -11.44 -14.01
CA LYS A 449 12.08 -9.98 -13.88
C LYS A 449 11.57 -9.28 -15.15
N ALA A 450 11.98 -9.78 -16.33
CA ALA A 450 11.60 -9.17 -17.60
C ALA A 450 10.09 -9.23 -17.87
N LEU A 451 9.41 -10.27 -17.36
CA LEU A 451 7.95 -10.39 -17.45
C LEU A 451 7.25 -9.32 -16.59
N LEU A 452 7.70 -9.12 -15.36
CA LEU A 452 7.13 -8.10 -14.47
C LEU A 452 7.40 -6.68 -15.01
N ASP A 453 8.59 -6.42 -15.55
CA ASP A 453 8.91 -5.15 -16.20
C ASP A 453 7.98 -4.87 -17.40
N GLU A 454 7.68 -5.89 -18.21
CA GLU A 454 6.77 -5.76 -19.35
C GLU A 454 5.32 -5.52 -18.90
N PHE A 455 4.84 -6.23 -17.88
CA PHE A 455 3.50 -5.99 -17.33
C PHE A 455 3.35 -4.57 -16.75
N ASP A 456 4.35 -4.07 -16.02
CA ASP A 456 4.35 -2.71 -15.48
C ASP A 456 4.25 -1.68 -16.61
N ARG A 457 5.06 -1.88 -17.67
CA ARG A 457 5.03 -1.06 -18.88
C ARG A 457 3.66 -1.07 -19.58
N LEU A 458 3.06 -2.25 -19.75
CA LEU A 458 1.76 -2.41 -20.40
C LEU A 458 0.62 -1.78 -19.58
N ALA A 459 0.67 -1.88 -18.24
CA ALA A 459 -0.28 -1.20 -17.37
C ALA A 459 -0.19 0.33 -17.52
N ARG A 460 1.02 0.89 -17.65
CA ARG A 460 1.22 2.32 -17.92
C ARG A 460 0.72 2.72 -19.32
N GLU A 461 0.93 1.87 -20.33
CA GLU A 461 0.38 2.09 -21.68
C GLU A 461 -1.17 2.14 -21.66
N ALA A 462 -1.81 1.30 -20.86
CA ALA A 462 -3.27 1.27 -20.73
C ALA A 462 -3.84 2.62 -20.28
N TYR A 463 -3.15 3.30 -19.37
CA TYR A 463 -3.62 4.56 -18.79
C TYR A 463 -3.15 5.78 -19.58
N PHE A 464 -1.84 5.96 -19.78
CA PHE A 464 -1.24 7.20 -20.30
C PHE A 464 -1.16 7.29 -21.83
N TYR A 465 -1.34 6.18 -22.55
CA TYR A 465 -1.13 6.18 -24.00
C TYR A 465 -2.32 6.80 -24.74
N LYS A 466 -2.13 7.09 -26.04
CA LYS A 466 -3.12 7.77 -26.87
C LYS A 466 -4.45 7.02 -26.89
N ILE A 467 -5.54 7.77 -26.70
CA ILE A 467 -6.92 7.29 -26.79
C ILE A 467 -7.14 6.61 -28.16
N ASN A 468 -7.91 5.52 -28.19
CA ASN A 468 -8.26 4.75 -29.39
C ASN A 468 -7.06 4.14 -30.15
N SER A 469 -5.92 3.94 -29.51
CA SER A 469 -4.79 3.22 -30.10
C SER A 469 -4.82 1.73 -29.79
N THR A 470 -4.27 0.92 -30.70
CA THR A 470 -4.12 -0.53 -30.50
C THR A 470 -3.24 -0.86 -29.30
N ALA A 471 -2.22 -0.05 -29.02
CA ALA A 471 -1.34 -0.19 -27.87
C ALA A 471 -2.09 0.04 -26.55
N LYS A 472 -2.88 1.12 -26.44
CA LYS A 472 -3.71 1.37 -25.26
C LYS A 472 -4.69 0.22 -25.02
N GLN A 473 -5.35 -0.23 -26.08
CA GLN A 473 -6.30 -1.34 -25.98
C GLN A 473 -5.63 -2.63 -25.49
N TYR A 474 -4.45 -2.98 -26.02
CA TYR A 474 -3.69 -4.12 -25.51
C TYR A 474 -3.33 -3.96 -24.03
N GLY A 475 -2.95 -2.75 -23.61
CA GLY A 475 -2.72 -2.43 -22.20
C GLY A 475 -3.97 -2.63 -21.33
N LEU A 476 -5.15 -2.20 -21.79
CA LEU A 476 -6.41 -2.40 -21.07
C LEU A 476 -6.74 -3.90 -20.91
N ASP A 477 -6.59 -4.66 -22.00
CA ASP A 477 -6.77 -6.11 -22.00
C ASP A 477 -5.78 -6.77 -21.00
N THR A 478 -4.54 -6.29 -20.97
CA THR A 478 -3.49 -6.77 -20.05
C THR A 478 -3.76 -6.43 -18.59
N ILE A 479 -4.32 -5.25 -18.29
CA ILE A 479 -4.70 -4.90 -16.91
C ILE A 479 -5.78 -5.85 -16.39
N TRP A 480 -6.79 -6.17 -17.20
CA TRP A 480 -7.77 -7.19 -16.83
C TRP A 480 -7.11 -8.56 -16.65
N TYR A 481 -6.17 -8.94 -17.52
CA TYR A 481 -5.39 -10.17 -17.34
C TYR A 481 -4.59 -10.18 -16.04
N LEU A 482 -4.00 -9.05 -15.62
CA LEU A 482 -3.29 -8.96 -14.33
C LEU A 482 -4.21 -9.25 -13.13
N TRP A 483 -5.51 -8.96 -13.24
CA TRP A 483 -6.47 -9.27 -12.18
C TRP A 483 -6.78 -10.77 -12.04
N THR A 484 -6.86 -11.52 -13.16
CA THR A 484 -7.44 -12.88 -13.15
C THR A 484 -6.60 -13.97 -13.83
N GLY A 485 -5.55 -13.61 -14.54
CA GLY A 485 -4.81 -14.51 -15.40
C GLY A 485 -3.93 -15.49 -14.62
N PRO A 486 -3.80 -16.76 -15.07
CA PRO A 486 -3.04 -17.80 -14.37
C PRO A 486 -1.56 -17.44 -14.15
N PHE A 487 -0.97 -16.73 -15.12
CA PHE A 487 0.43 -16.30 -15.07
C PHE A 487 0.58 -14.83 -14.66
N SER A 488 -0.46 -14.22 -14.12
CA SER A 488 -0.36 -12.89 -13.54
C SER A 488 0.46 -12.93 -12.25
N PRO A 489 1.44 -12.03 -12.07
CA PRO A 489 2.15 -11.87 -10.80
C PRO A 489 1.25 -11.35 -9.67
N LEU A 490 0.03 -10.86 -9.97
CA LEU A 490 -0.89 -10.30 -8.96
C LEU A 490 -1.98 -11.28 -8.54
N PHE A 491 -2.25 -12.35 -9.30
CA PHE A 491 -3.38 -13.24 -9.04
C PHE A 491 -3.03 -14.52 -8.28
N GLY A 492 -1.96 -15.22 -8.67
CA GLY A 492 -1.41 -16.32 -7.88
C GLY A 492 -2.19 -17.65 -7.87
N LYS A 493 -3.21 -17.79 -8.71
CA LYS A 493 -4.04 -19.00 -8.83
C LYS A 493 -4.20 -19.38 -10.30
N ASP A 494 -4.54 -20.63 -10.56
CA ASP A 494 -4.68 -21.13 -11.92
C ASP A 494 -5.98 -20.64 -12.60
N LYS A 495 -7.04 -20.45 -11.82
CA LYS A 495 -8.32 -19.90 -12.29
C LYS A 495 -9.06 -19.16 -11.20
N MET A 496 -9.90 -18.20 -11.59
CA MET A 496 -10.84 -17.52 -10.69
C MET A 496 -12.23 -18.13 -10.83
N THR A 497 -12.75 -18.78 -9.80
CA THR A 497 -14.01 -19.51 -9.85
C THR A 497 -15.21 -18.61 -9.48
N THR A 498 -15.27 -17.40 -10.04
CA THR A 498 -16.32 -16.42 -9.70
C THR A 498 -17.70 -16.92 -10.10
N PHE A 499 -17.84 -17.48 -11.30
CA PHE A 499 -19.11 -17.99 -11.80
C PHE A 499 -19.60 -19.17 -10.95
N GLU A 500 -18.71 -20.12 -10.70
CA GLU A 500 -18.98 -21.33 -9.94
C GLU A 500 -19.45 -21.00 -8.52
N ARG A 501 -18.83 -20.01 -7.87
CA ARG A 501 -19.24 -19.53 -6.54
C ARG A 501 -20.63 -18.90 -6.49
N TYR A 502 -21.17 -18.45 -7.62
CA TYR A 502 -22.48 -17.81 -7.68
C TYR A 502 -23.59 -18.77 -8.10
N PHE A 503 -23.26 -19.71 -8.99
CA PHE A 503 -24.25 -20.56 -9.66
C PHE A 503 -24.16 -22.04 -9.29
N ILE A 504 -23.16 -22.47 -8.52
CA ILE A 504 -22.96 -23.89 -8.17
C ILE A 504 -22.83 -24.00 -6.65
N GLU A 505 -23.59 -24.91 -6.04
CA GLU A 505 -23.54 -25.15 -4.59
C GLU A 505 -22.35 -26.02 -4.17
N ASP A 506 -21.91 -26.94 -5.04
CA ASP A 506 -20.79 -27.87 -4.78
C ASP A 506 -19.46 -27.10 -4.62
N GLU A 507 -18.93 -27.09 -3.40
CA GLU A 507 -17.68 -26.41 -3.05
C GLU A 507 -16.45 -26.96 -3.80
N GLU A 508 -16.52 -28.19 -4.33
CA GLU A 508 -15.44 -28.72 -5.18
C GLU A 508 -15.24 -27.87 -6.44
N ALA A 509 -16.32 -27.32 -7.00
CA ALA A 509 -16.25 -26.42 -8.15
C ALA A 509 -15.68 -25.03 -7.80
N HIS A 510 -15.56 -24.70 -6.50
CA HIS A 510 -15.05 -23.41 -6.02
C HIS A 510 -13.55 -23.44 -5.72
N LYS A 511 -12.90 -24.58 -5.95
CA LYS A 511 -11.47 -24.74 -5.72
C LYS A 511 -10.69 -23.93 -6.76
N GLU A 512 -9.83 -23.06 -6.24
CA GLU A 512 -8.89 -22.27 -7.03
C GLU A 512 -7.49 -22.76 -6.68
N PRO A 513 -6.92 -23.72 -7.44
CA PRO A 513 -5.58 -24.21 -7.19
C PRO A 513 -4.58 -23.06 -7.19
N LYS A 514 -3.69 -23.06 -6.20
CA LYS A 514 -2.60 -22.09 -6.12
C LYS A 514 -1.53 -22.49 -7.14
N ASN A 515 -0.97 -21.51 -7.82
CA ASN A 515 0.07 -21.76 -8.79
C ASN A 515 1.38 -22.27 -8.14
N SER A 516 2.32 -22.71 -8.97
CA SER A 516 3.59 -23.31 -8.53
C SER A 516 4.42 -22.42 -7.60
N TYR A 517 4.28 -21.09 -7.66
CA TYR A 517 4.97 -20.21 -6.72
C TYR A 517 4.63 -20.57 -5.27
N TYR A 518 3.36 -20.81 -4.94
CA TYR A 518 2.97 -21.14 -3.57
C TYR A 518 3.41 -22.54 -3.12
N LYS A 519 3.76 -23.42 -4.06
CA LYS A 519 4.38 -24.72 -3.78
C LYS A 519 5.86 -24.54 -3.39
N TYR A 520 6.57 -23.63 -4.05
CA TYR A 520 8.02 -23.44 -3.89
C TYR A 520 8.42 -22.31 -2.95
N ARG A 521 7.53 -21.36 -2.63
CA ARG A 521 7.86 -20.15 -1.86
C ARG A 521 8.40 -20.42 -0.44
N ASP A 522 8.12 -21.61 0.09
CA ASP A 522 8.57 -22.02 1.43
C ASP A 522 10.01 -22.61 1.37
N GLU A 523 10.58 -22.81 0.18
CA GLU A 523 11.93 -23.34 -0.03
C GLU A 523 12.98 -22.21 -0.18
N GLU A 524 14.05 -22.28 0.61
CA GLU A 524 15.15 -21.29 0.57
C GLU A 524 15.81 -21.19 -0.81
N SER A 525 15.98 -22.32 -1.51
CA SER A 525 16.60 -22.36 -2.84
C SER A 525 15.79 -21.61 -3.90
N ALA A 526 14.45 -21.67 -3.81
CA ALA A 526 13.56 -20.96 -4.71
C ALA A 526 13.57 -19.45 -4.42
N CYS A 527 13.54 -19.06 -3.15
CA CYS A 527 13.68 -17.65 -2.76
C CYS A 527 15.01 -17.05 -3.21
N ASN A 528 16.13 -17.78 -3.05
CA ASN A 528 17.45 -17.33 -3.51
C ASN A 528 17.48 -17.14 -5.04
N ARG A 529 16.90 -18.08 -5.80
CA ARG A 529 16.79 -17.95 -7.27
C ARG A 529 15.98 -16.72 -7.68
N ILE A 530 14.91 -16.41 -6.94
CA ILE A 530 14.13 -15.18 -7.14
C ILE A 530 15.00 -13.96 -6.83
N LEU A 531 15.68 -13.89 -5.69
CA LEU A 531 16.53 -12.74 -5.35
C LEU A 531 17.63 -12.50 -6.40
N GLU A 532 18.26 -13.56 -6.89
CA GLU A 532 19.26 -13.50 -7.97
C GLU A 532 18.70 -12.93 -9.28
N GLU A 533 17.51 -13.36 -9.70
CA GLU A 533 16.83 -12.85 -10.90
C GLU A 533 16.58 -11.33 -10.81
N PHE A 534 16.46 -10.79 -9.60
CA PHE A 534 16.27 -9.37 -9.32
C PHE A 534 17.59 -8.64 -8.99
N ASN A 535 18.74 -9.29 -9.21
CA ASN A 535 20.07 -8.77 -8.93
C ASN A 535 20.24 -8.35 -7.45
N MET A 536 19.78 -9.20 -6.53
CA MET A 536 19.91 -9.03 -5.09
C MET A 536 20.79 -10.14 -4.51
N ASP A 537 21.40 -9.88 -3.35
CA ASP A 537 22.28 -10.84 -2.71
C ASP A 537 21.48 -11.88 -1.90
N ASN A 538 21.96 -13.12 -1.86
CA ASN A 538 21.27 -14.19 -1.13
C ASN A 538 21.57 -14.21 0.37
N ILE A 539 22.32 -13.25 0.93
CA ILE A 539 22.75 -13.31 2.33
C ILE A 539 21.84 -12.44 3.17
N ASN A 540 21.78 -11.15 2.86
CA ASN A 540 21.08 -10.13 3.63
C ASN A 540 19.75 -9.70 3.01
N SER A 541 19.40 -10.24 1.83
CA SER A 541 18.14 -9.88 1.19
C SER A 541 16.98 -10.77 1.60
N HIS A 542 15.79 -10.16 1.63
CA HIS A 542 14.51 -10.78 1.96
C HIS A 542 13.47 -10.47 0.88
N ILE A 543 12.51 -11.38 0.73
CA ILE A 543 11.29 -11.17 -0.04
C ILE A 543 10.19 -10.78 0.94
N ILE A 544 9.47 -9.69 0.65
CA ILE A 544 8.30 -9.26 1.40
C ILE A 544 7.09 -9.37 0.48
N ASN A 545 6.11 -10.16 0.90
CA ASN A 545 4.97 -10.56 0.07
C ASN A 545 3.65 -10.46 0.85
N GLY A 546 2.55 -10.22 0.13
CA GLY A 546 1.18 -10.11 0.67
C GLY A 546 0.24 -11.17 0.09
N HIS A 547 -1.00 -10.76 -0.20
CA HIS A 547 -2.03 -11.45 -1.00
C HIS A 547 -2.69 -12.65 -0.34
N MET A 548 -1.90 -13.57 0.21
CA MET A 548 -2.41 -14.80 0.81
C MET A 548 -2.38 -14.74 2.34
N PRO A 549 -3.56 -14.84 3.00
CA PRO A 549 -3.63 -14.67 4.43
C PRO A 549 -2.91 -15.79 5.17
N VAL A 550 -2.17 -15.42 6.22
CA VAL A 550 -1.41 -16.37 7.05
C VAL A 550 -2.35 -16.99 8.06
N GLN A 551 -2.57 -18.30 7.96
CA GLN A 551 -3.49 -19.03 8.84
C GLN A 551 -2.81 -19.39 10.17
N LYS A 552 -2.51 -18.38 11.00
CA LYS A 552 -1.85 -18.57 12.31
C LYS A 552 -2.61 -19.56 13.20
N LYS A 553 -3.95 -19.54 13.16
CA LYS A 553 -4.82 -20.51 13.86
C LYS A 553 -4.52 -21.97 13.49
N ASN A 554 -4.05 -22.21 12.27
CA ASN A 554 -3.68 -23.53 11.76
C ASN A 554 -2.17 -23.79 11.86
N GLY A 555 -1.42 -22.96 12.60
CA GLY A 555 0.02 -23.11 12.82
C GLY A 555 0.90 -22.58 11.69
N GLU A 556 0.35 -21.88 10.69
CA GLU A 556 1.17 -21.28 9.62
C GLU A 556 2.00 -20.11 10.15
N SER A 557 3.29 -20.13 9.81
CA SER A 557 4.23 -19.05 10.13
C SER A 557 4.27 -17.99 9.00
N PRO A 558 4.26 -16.70 9.34
CA PRO A 558 4.52 -15.62 8.38
C PRO A 558 5.99 -15.59 7.92
N ILE A 559 6.88 -16.25 8.65
CA ILE A 559 8.30 -16.41 8.33
C ILE A 559 8.46 -17.74 7.61
N LYS A 560 8.93 -17.70 6.36
CA LYS A 560 9.08 -18.85 5.47
C LYS A 560 10.51 -18.92 4.92
N ALA A 561 10.87 -20.06 4.32
CA ALA A 561 12.14 -20.25 3.64
C ALA A 561 13.34 -19.81 4.51
N ASN A 562 13.37 -20.25 5.78
CA ASN A 562 14.42 -19.93 6.73
C ASN A 562 14.67 -18.41 6.92
N GLY A 563 13.61 -17.61 6.86
CA GLY A 563 13.67 -16.15 6.99
C GLY A 563 13.87 -15.39 5.68
N LYS A 564 14.00 -16.07 4.54
CA LYS A 564 14.10 -15.42 3.21
C LYS A 564 12.79 -14.82 2.71
N LEU A 565 11.66 -15.38 3.13
CA LEU A 565 10.34 -14.88 2.75
C LEU A 565 9.57 -14.45 4.01
N LEU A 566 9.15 -13.19 4.01
CA LEU A 566 8.31 -12.59 5.04
C LEU A 566 6.94 -12.29 4.42
N VAL A 567 5.95 -13.10 4.78
CA VAL A 567 4.57 -12.87 4.36
C VAL A 567 3.92 -11.96 5.40
N ILE A 568 3.67 -10.73 4.98
CA ILE A 568 2.85 -9.79 5.74
C ILE A 568 1.41 -9.93 5.24
N ASP A 569 0.44 -9.77 6.13
CA ASP A 569 -0.98 -9.84 5.79
C ASP A 569 -1.68 -8.74 6.56
N GLY A 570 -2.39 -7.88 5.84
CA GLY A 570 -3.33 -6.94 6.42
C GLY A 570 -4.60 -7.67 6.81
N GLY A 571 -4.60 -8.31 7.98
CA GLY A 571 -5.82 -8.75 8.65
C GLY A 571 -6.76 -7.59 9.06
N PHE A 572 -6.58 -6.41 8.46
CA PHE A 572 -7.48 -5.27 8.54
C PHE A 572 -8.89 -5.66 8.10
N SER A 573 -9.00 -6.45 7.02
CA SER A 573 -10.30 -6.95 6.58
C SER A 573 -10.88 -7.94 7.58
N ARG A 574 -12.02 -7.57 8.17
CA ARG A 574 -12.78 -8.40 9.12
C ARG A 574 -13.15 -9.77 8.56
N ALA A 575 -13.39 -9.86 7.25
CA ALA A 575 -13.65 -11.12 6.55
C ALA A 575 -12.52 -12.15 6.70
N TYR A 576 -11.26 -11.70 6.82
CA TYR A 576 -10.12 -12.58 7.02
C TYR A 576 -9.83 -12.89 8.47
N GLN A 577 -10.21 -12.02 9.42
CA GLN A 577 -9.98 -12.24 10.85
C GLN A 577 -10.54 -13.57 11.34
N ARG A 578 -11.68 -14.03 10.79
CA ARG A 578 -12.25 -15.35 11.10
C ARG A 578 -11.32 -16.52 10.72
N LYS A 579 -10.52 -16.36 9.66
CA LYS A 579 -9.59 -17.37 9.14
C LYS A 579 -8.19 -17.25 9.76
N THR A 580 -7.68 -16.03 9.92
CA THR A 580 -6.32 -15.75 10.39
C THR A 580 -6.20 -15.84 11.91
N GLY A 581 -7.24 -15.41 12.64
CA GLY A 581 -7.26 -15.31 14.11
C GLY A 581 -6.55 -14.08 14.68
N ILE A 582 -6.08 -13.16 13.84
CA ILE A 582 -5.43 -11.89 14.19
C ILE A 582 -5.82 -10.80 13.18
N ALA A 583 -5.60 -9.53 13.51
CA ALA A 583 -5.83 -8.38 12.64
C ALA A 583 -4.65 -8.01 11.73
N GLY A 584 -3.75 -8.97 11.49
CA GLY A 584 -2.65 -8.85 10.53
C GLY A 584 -1.29 -8.60 11.15
N TYR A 585 -0.32 -8.34 10.27
CA TYR A 585 1.07 -8.10 10.59
C TYR A 585 1.56 -6.79 9.97
N THR A 586 2.27 -5.99 10.76
CA THR A 586 3.17 -4.95 10.25
C THR A 586 4.60 -5.43 10.35
N LEU A 587 5.36 -5.33 9.27
CA LEU A 587 6.82 -5.46 9.35
C LEU A 587 7.43 -4.08 9.57
N ILE A 588 8.36 -3.99 10.51
CA ILE A 588 9.10 -2.78 10.83
C ILE A 588 10.57 -3.04 10.56
N TYR A 589 11.20 -2.21 9.73
CA TYR A 589 12.64 -2.25 9.50
C TYR A 589 13.32 -0.98 9.99
N ASN A 590 14.04 -1.08 11.10
CA ASN A 590 14.74 0.06 11.70
C ASN A 590 16.26 -0.17 11.72
N SER A 591 17.01 0.75 12.33
CA SER A 591 18.47 0.66 12.42
C SER A 591 19.00 -0.55 13.21
N PHE A 592 18.17 -1.24 13.98
CA PHE A 592 18.56 -2.45 14.73
C PHE A 592 18.21 -3.75 14.01
N GLY A 593 17.30 -3.71 13.02
CA GLY A 593 16.91 -4.89 12.24
C GLY A 593 15.40 -4.97 11.97
N LEU A 594 14.96 -6.16 11.59
CA LEU A 594 13.60 -6.48 11.18
C LEU A 594 12.77 -7.00 12.35
N GLN A 595 11.58 -6.45 12.52
CA GLN A 595 10.62 -6.82 13.56
C GLN A 595 9.25 -7.04 12.95
N LEU A 596 8.64 -8.19 13.22
CA LEU A 596 7.27 -8.47 12.83
C LEU A 596 6.35 -8.18 14.01
N VAL A 597 5.40 -7.27 13.82
CA VAL A 597 4.40 -6.91 14.82
C VAL A 597 3.07 -7.49 14.36
N SER A 598 2.48 -8.38 15.17
CA SER A 598 1.13 -8.88 14.95
C SER A 598 0.13 -8.05 15.73
N HIS A 599 -1.05 -7.84 15.16
CA HIS A 599 -2.10 -6.97 15.68
C HIS A 599 -3.33 -7.77 16.09
N GLU A 600 -3.93 -7.45 17.23
CA GLU A 600 -5.27 -7.91 17.60
C GLU A 600 -6.36 -7.05 16.92
N PRO A 601 -7.62 -7.54 16.80
CA PRO A 601 -8.73 -6.79 16.21
C PRO A 601 -8.91 -5.38 16.80
N PHE A 602 -8.92 -4.39 15.91
CA PHE A 602 -9.25 -3.01 16.27
C PHE A 602 -10.77 -2.84 16.40
N LYS A 603 -11.24 -2.37 17.55
CA LYS A 603 -12.67 -2.22 17.84
C LYS A 603 -13.27 -1.01 17.10
N SER A 604 -12.82 0.19 17.44
CA SER A 604 -13.20 1.45 16.77
C SER A 604 -12.30 2.59 17.22
N THR A 605 -12.29 3.68 16.43
CA THR A 605 -11.60 4.93 16.79
C THR A 605 -12.08 5.48 18.13
N GLU A 606 -13.39 5.47 18.36
CA GLU A 606 -14.00 5.97 19.60
C GLU A 606 -13.56 5.17 20.83
N ALA A 607 -13.55 3.83 20.74
CA ALA A 607 -13.09 2.97 21.83
C ALA A 607 -11.61 3.22 22.16
N ALA A 608 -10.77 3.42 21.14
CA ALA A 608 -9.34 3.71 21.33
C ALA A 608 -9.11 5.04 22.08
N ILE A 609 -9.98 6.03 21.88
CA ILE A 609 -9.88 7.35 22.51
C ILE A 609 -10.41 7.33 23.96
N ILE A 610 -11.59 6.74 24.16
CA ILE A 610 -12.30 6.75 25.45
C ILE A 610 -11.72 5.71 26.41
N GLU A 611 -11.53 4.48 25.94
CA GLU A 611 -11.03 3.37 26.77
C GLU A 611 -9.49 3.39 26.89
N GLU A 612 -8.80 4.31 26.19
CA GLU A 612 -7.34 4.37 26.05
C GLU A 612 -6.74 3.01 25.65
N THR A 613 -7.47 2.28 24.80
CA THR A 613 -7.09 0.96 24.31
C THR A 613 -6.26 1.11 23.04
N ASP A 614 -5.06 0.55 23.04
CA ASP A 614 -4.23 0.40 21.85
C ASP A 614 -4.45 -1.02 21.28
N ILE A 615 -4.12 -1.20 20.00
CA ILE A 615 -4.07 -2.55 19.42
C ILE A 615 -3.06 -3.37 20.23
N LEU A 616 -3.55 -4.38 20.94
CA LEU A 616 -2.67 -5.36 21.58
C LEU A 616 -1.82 -5.98 20.49
N SER A 617 -0.51 -5.79 20.63
CA SER A 617 0.44 -6.19 19.60
C SER A 617 1.49 -7.09 20.20
N SER A 618 1.73 -8.24 19.56
CA SER A 618 2.82 -9.14 19.94
C SER A 618 3.92 -9.06 18.89
N MET A 619 5.16 -8.88 19.35
CA MET A 619 6.32 -8.64 18.50
C MET A 619 7.22 -9.88 18.45
N VAL A 620 7.64 -10.23 17.24
CA VAL A 620 8.68 -11.22 16.99
C VAL A 620 9.85 -10.50 16.34
N VAL A 621 11.03 -10.55 16.98
CA VAL A 621 12.27 -10.04 16.40
C VAL A 621 12.76 -11.07 15.39
N LEU A 622 12.85 -10.68 14.12
CA LEU A 622 13.23 -11.56 13.02
C LEU A 622 14.74 -11.54 12.79
N GLU A 623 15.30 -10.32 12.80
CA GLU A 623 16.70 -10.07 12.58
C GLU A 623 17.12 -8.99 13.57
N GLN A 624 18.18 -9.27 14.34
CA GLN A 624 18.83 -8.30 15.19
C GLN A 624 20.27 -8.15 14.72
N ASN A 625 20.59 -6.98 14.19
CA ASN A 625 21.95 -6.67 13.80
C ASN A 625 22.81 -6.43 15.04
N VAL A 626 24.00 -7.00 15.05
CA VAL A 626 24.99 -6.80 16.13
C VAL A 626 25.45 -5.34 16.16
N GLU A 627 25.61 -4.74 14.98
CA GLU A 627 25.92 -3.32 14.81
C GLU A 627 24.71 -2.58 14.23
N ARG A 628 24.50 -1.35 14.71
CA ARG A 628 23.38 -0.51 14.27
C ARG A 628 23.59 -0.09 12.80
N LYS A 629 22.64 -0.43 11.92
CA LYS A 629 22.64 0.01 10.52
C LYS A 629 22.55 1.53 10.41
N THR A 630 23.35 2.08 9.53
CA THR A 630 23.44 3.51 9.23
C THR A 630 22.83 3.82 7.86
N VAL A 631 22.70 5.09 7.52
CA VAL A 631 22.31 5.52 6.17
C VAL A 631 23.30 4.96 5.14
N ALA A 632 24.58 4.81 5.47
CA ALA A 632 25.57 4.23 4.57
C ALA A 632 25.25 2.80 4.11
N ASP A 633 24.43 2.06 4.85
CA ASP A 633 24.06 0.66 4.58
C ASP A 633 22.74 0.53 3.80
N THR A 634 22.21 1.66 3.30
CA THR A 634 20.93 1.75 2.57
C THR A 634 21.17 2.08 1.10
N ASP A 635 20.15 1.88 0.25
CA ASP A 635 20.21 2.27 -1.16
C ASP A 635 20.46 3.78 -1.32
N VAL A 636 19.86 4.59 -0.43
CA VAL A 636 20.11 6.04 -0.37
C VAL A 636 21.58 6.29 -0.03
N GLY A 637 22.16 5.53 0.89
CA GLY A 637 23.58 5.57 1.19
C GLY A 637 24.47 5.28 -0.02
N GLU A 638 24.10 4.32 -0.85
CA GLU A 638 24.82 4.04 -2.10
C GLU A 638 24.75 5.23 -3.08
N GLU A 639 23.60 5.86 -3.20
CA GLU A 639 23.44 7.08 -4.02
C GLU A 639 24.29 8.23 -3.48
N LEU A 640 24.26 8.48 -2.17
CA LEU A 640 25.07 9.53 -1.54
C LEU A 640 26.57 9.24 -1.69
N LYS A 641 27.00 7.97 -1.61
CA LYS A 641 28.39 7.58 -1.89
C LYS A 641 28.80 7.86 -3.34
N LYS A 642 27.90 7.64 -4.32
CA LYS A 642 28.13 8.02 -5.73
C LYS A 642 28.23 9.54 -5.88
N GLN A 643 27.33 10.31 -5.28
CA GLN A 643 27.40 11.78 -5.31
C GLN A 643 28.71 12.31 -4.69
N ILE A 644 29.16 11.74 -3.56
CA ILE A 644 30.45 12.08 -2.96
C ILE A 644 31.61 11.78 -3.94
N LYS A 645 31.55 10.64 -4.63
CA LYS A 645 32.53 10.27 -5.67
C LYS A 645 32.60 11.33 -6.77
N ASP A 646 31.44 11.75 -7.27
CA ASP A 646 31.30 12.74 -8.33
C ASP A 646 31.79 14.13 -7.90
N LEU A 647 31.48 14.54 -6.67
CA LEU A 647 31.98 15.79 -6.10
C LEU A 647 33.51 15.76 -5.88
N LYS A 648 34.08 14.62 -5.49
CA LYS A 648 35.55 14.45 -5.42
C LYS A 648 36.18 14.57 -6.81
N MET A 649 35.56 14.02 -7.85
CA MET A 649 36.02 14.21 -9.24
C MET A 649 35.95 15.67 -9.67
N LEU A 650 34.88 16.38 -9.32
CA LEU A 650 34.73 17.82 -9.56
C LEU A 650 35.82 18.64 -8.84
N LEU A 651 36.12 18.32 -7.59
CA LEU A 651 37.22 18.96 -6.85
C LEU A 651 38.57 18.77 -7.54
N LEU A 652 38.85 17.57 -8.04
CA LEU A 652 40.07 17.30 -8.79
C LEU A 652 40.10 18.07 -10.12
N ALA A 653 38.96 18.19 -10.81
CA ALA A 653 38.83 18.97 -12.04
C ALA A 653 39.12 20.46 -11.81
N TYR A 654 38.61 21.05 -10.72
CA TYR A 654 38.95 22.43 -10.33
C TYR A 654 40.43 22.58 -10.01
N ARG A 655 40.98 21.69 -9.18
CA ARG A 655 42.40 21.73 -8.77
C ARG A 655 43.37 21.57 -9.95
N LYS A 656 42.98 20.82 -10.99
CA LYS A 656 43.75 20.64 -12.23
C LYS A 656 43.48 21.69 -13.30
N GLY A 657 42.58 22.65 -13.05
CA GLY A 657 42.21 23.68 -14.01
C GLY A 657 41.45 23.15 -15.24
N LEU A 658 40.91 21.93 -15.18
CA LEU A 658 40.09 21.34 -16.25
C LEU A 658 38.71 21.98 -16.31
N ILE A 659 38.22 22.45 -15.16
CA ILE A 659 37.01 23.26 -15.02
C ILE A 659 37.40 24.51 -14.22
N LYS A 660 36.90 25.67 -14.64
CA LYS A 660 37.10 26.93 -13.91
C LYS A 660 35.97 27.13 -12.91
N GLU A 661 36.30 27.60 -11.70
CA GLU A 661 35.29 28.03 -10.75
C GLU A 661 34.43 29.15 -11.35
N LYS A 662 33.14 29.12 -11.04
CA LYS A 662 32.18 30.15 -11.44
C LYS A 662 31.89 30.97 -10.18
N ARG A 663 32.14 32.27 -10.22
CA ARG A 663 31.83 33.18 -9.10
C ARG A 663 30.58 33.98 -9.39
#